data_AF-A0A6A3M2L0-F1
#
_entry.id   AF-A0A6A3M2L0-F1
#
_cell.length_a   1.000
_cell.length_b   1.000
_cell.length_c   1.000
_cell.angle_alpha   90.00
_cell.angle_beta   90.00
_cell.angle_gamma   90.00
#
_symmetry.space_group_name_H-M   'P 1'
#
loop_
_entity.id
_entity.type
_entity.pdbx_description
1 polymer ?
#
loop_
_entity_poly.entity_id
_entity_poly.type
_entity_poly.pdbx_seq_one_letter_code
_entity_poly.pdbx_strand_id
1 'polypeptide(L)'
;MSKKPKNQEEVFQLFSKMKLVHEKSNLFENPQFLKWTSAVTKGYKDSQAADMAIALTLARQRGDEALAKMIVEAKKVSSTKNVATRLEEAQIKNWLSKEETADNVFRALKIENDGYISMRNPLLGTWVSYVKKIEENPYKLLLSKMRARNSDDIVATYIWSAKRDVVGSTIAQKVEDVLLDSWMPQSADDVFKLLKLNTGGSNLFNYPRLISWVSYVTKIEGKQADEQMYTVLKAAYGDDELATMLAASKQFFALGDVAKRLEEVQHKVGLIEGETAQRFFTTLKLNTQGDKLFESPALHSWVDYVTKLSPKNADELMLSALKTSHKDDFVLAKMFIAAKESSSTKAIAGKLEQAQVSDWLRNEKSADEVFKLLKLDDGVDDLLTNPLLSNWVIYVEKLNENPYSILLGKLKMSKLTATDDKLVEMIMKAKTEASTSSIAGKLEAAQLEKWLSEKQTAAGVFKLLKLTDEGTFLSWRSHLRAWVDYVTKLDAKNSDDVILSVLKPYYTTDTKLASMVLTGRSMSDDMSAKFEKIILNKWLGEKKSADDVFDFVLKESRDQALQSRYLDTWVSYVKKVDKEEPYKTMFLVLQKRFDETELKYMLSHAAESSRTEELGWRLIQEMWLSGKESAQNVFSRLHLDRVGSTLFKQPDLAMWISHVTRLDAKNADKKMLAVLQSFYSKKQLTKMLSAAKEVDETKAFATRMEKHLLLSQGK
;
A
#
# COMPACT_ATOMS: atom_id res chain seq x y z
N MET A 1 -78.68 -3.32 38.15
CA MET A 1 -78.26 -2.80 36.83
C MET A 1 -77.84 -3.95 35.93
N SER A 2 -78.28 -3.92 34.67
CA SER A 2 -78.09 -5.00 33.71
C SER A 2 -76.61 -5.36 33.53
N LYS A 3 -76.27 -6.66 33.56
CA LYS A 3 -74.96 -7.18 33.12
C LYS A 3 -74.74 -7.00 31.60
N LYS A 4 -75.69 -6.39 30.90
CA LYS A 4 -75.78 -6.16 29.45
C LYS A 4 -76.39 -4.77 29.19
N PRO A 5 -75.60 -3.69 29.10
CA PRO A 5 -76.10 -2.33 28.90
C PRO A 5 -76.73 -2.19 27.50
N LYS A 6 -77.91 -1.57 27.39
CA LYS A 6 -78.70 -1.51 26.14
C LYS A 6 -78.73 -0.13 25.46
N ASN A 7 -78.23 0.90 26.13
CA ASN A 7 -78.16 2.27 25.60
C ASN A 7 -76.85 2.95 26.05
N GLN A 8 -76.54 4.11 25.46
CA GLN A 8 -75.26 4.81 25.68
C GLN A 8 -75.01 5.18 27.15
N GLU A 9 -76.04 5.59 27.88
CA GLU A 9 -75.89 6.00 29.28
C GLU A 9 -75.61 4.78 30.17
N GLU A 10 -76.29 3.65 29.95
CA GLU A 10 -75.99 2.40 30.65
C GLU A 10 -74.56 1.89 30.37
N VAL A 11 -74.06 2.06 29.14
CA VAL A 11 -72.69 1.73 28.75
C VAL A 11 -71.68 2.56 29.56
N PHE A 12 -71.93 3.87 29.67
CA PHE A 12 -71.10 4.80 30.43
C PHE A 12 -71.11 4.54 31.94
N GLN A 13 -72.29 4.29 32.52
CA GLN A 13 -72.44 3.96 33.94
C GLN A 13 -71.71 2.66 34.29
N LEU A 14 -71.76 1.65 33.42
CA LEU A 14 -71.01 0.41 33.60
C LEU A 14 -69.49 0.64 33.51
N PHE A 15 -69.03 1.47 32.57
CA PHE A 15 -67.62 1.84 32.43
C PHE A 15 -67.07 2.51 33.71
N SER A 16 -67.84 3.46 34.26
CA SER A 16 -67.52 4.18 35.50
C SER A 16 -67.50 3.26 36.71
N LYS A 17 -68.52 2.40 36.85
CA LYS A 17 -68.59 1.42 37.95
C LYS A 17 -67.44 0.42 37.92
N MET A 18 -66.96 0.05 36.73
CA MET A 18 -65.80 -0.80 36.55
C MET A 18 -64.47 -0.04 36.75
N LYS A 19 -64.49 1.19 37.26
CA LYS A 19 -63.28 2.01 37.56
C LYS A 19 -62.35 2.23 36.36
N LEU A 20 -62.84 2.03 35.13
CA LEU A 20 -62.06 2.17 33.90
C LEU A 20 -61.81 3.64 33.51
N VAL A 21 -62.50 4.57 34.17
CA VAL A 21 -62.36 6.04 34.00
C VAL A 21 -60.94 6.52 34.33
N HIS A 22 -60.26 5.89 35.30
CA HIS A 22 -58.94 6.31 35.77
C HIS A 22 -57.77 5.49 35.18
N GLU A 23 -58.06 4.50 34.33
CA GLU A 23 -57.04 3.57 33.81
C GLU A 23 -56.13 4.23 32.76
N LYS A 24 -54.83 4.36 32.97
CA LYS A 24 -53.95 5.13 32.06
C LYS A 24 -53.05 4.28 31.16
N SER A 25 -52.87 2.98 31.44
CA SER A 25 -51.96 2.09 30.70
C SER A 25 -52.68 0.95 29.97
N ASN A 26 -52.26 0.65 28.74
CA ASN A 26 -52.68 -0.48 27.88
C ASN A 26 -54.15 -0.90 28.01
N LEU A 27 -55.06 0.08 27.89
CA LEU A 27 -56.49 -0.12 28.11
C LEU A 27 -57.07 -1.32 27.32
N PHE A 28 -56.61 -1.51 26.07
CA PHE A 28 -57.13 -2.59 25.21
C PHE A 28 -56.65 -4.00 25.61
N GLU A 29 -55.63 -4.11 26.45
CA GLU A 29 -55.16 -5.38 27.03
C GLU A 29 -55.68 -5.58 28.45
N ASN A 30 -56.28 -4.56 29.05
CA ASN A 30 -56.79 -4.62 30.41
C ASN A 30 -57.94 -5.66 30.51
N PRO A 31 -57.83 -6.70 31.35
CA PRO A 31 -58.87 -7.73 31.48
C PRO A 31 -60.23 -7.20 31.90
N GLN A 32 -60.26 -6.11 32.67
CA GLN A 32 -61.50 -5.45 33.08
C GLN A 32 -62.13 -4.66 31.94
N PHE A 33 -61.33 -4.05 31.07
CA PHE A 33 -61.79 -3.45 29.83
C PHE A 33 -62.36 -4.49 28.86
N LEU A 34 -61.70 -5.65 28.69
CA LEU A 34 -62.22 -6.75 27.87
C LEU A 34 -63.54 -7.34 28.40
N LYS A 35 -63.68 -7.45 29.72
CA LYS A 35 -64.95 -7.83 30.35
C LYS A 35 -66.05 -6.80 30.09
N TRP A 36 -65.70 -5.52 30.15
CA TRP A 36 -66.64 -4.43 29.86
C TRP A 36 -67.07 -4.43 28.39
N THR A 37 -66.14 -4.50 27.43
CA THR A 37 -66.49 -4.54 25.99
C THR A 37 -67.37 -5.75 25.67
N SER A 38 -67.07 -6.93 26.23
CA SER A 38 -67.92 -8.13 26.09
C SER A 38 -69.34 -7.92 26.63
N ALA A 39 -69.48 -7.22 27.76
CA ALA A 39 -70.78 -6.89 28.33
C ALA A 39 -71.57 -5.95 27.42
N VAL A 40 -70.91 -4.92 26.86
CA VAL A 40 -71.52 -3.98 25.91
C VAL A 40 -71.96 -4.70 24.64
N THR A 41 -71.11 -5.53 24.02
CA THR A 41 -71.46 -6.29 22.81
C THR A 41 -72.65 -7.23 23.04
N LYS A 42 -72.80 -7.82 24.24
CA LYS A 42 -73.96 -8.68 24.58
C LYS A 42 -75.27 -7.91 24.81
N GLY A 43 -75.19 -6.59 25.02
CA GLY A 43 -76.35 -5.73 25.29
C GLY A 43 -76.99 -5.13 24.04
N TYR A 44 -76.23 -5.01 22.95
CA TYR A 44 -76.68 -4.50 21.66
C TYR A 44 -77.02 -5.65 20.71
N LYS A 45 -78.04 -5.46 19.87
CA LYS A 45 -78.40 -6.43 18.81
C LYS A 45 -77.47 -6.34 17.61
N ASP A 46 -77.00 -5.13 17.29
CA ASP A 46 -76.05 -4.85 16.22
C ASP A 46 -74.64 -4.65 16.81
N SER A 47 -73.67 -5.38 16.26
CA SER A 47 -72.28 -5.31 16.68
C SER A 47 -71.65 -3.96 16.35
N GLN A 48 -72.08 -3.30 15.26
CA GLN A 48 -71.55 -1.98 14.89
C GLN A 48 -72.04 -0.89 15.84
N ALA A 49 -73.33 -0.90 16.19
CA ALA A 49 -73.87 -0.03 17.24
C ALA A 49 -73.18 -0.24 18.60
N ALA A 50 -72.82 -1.49 18.95
CA ALA A 50 -72.06 -1.78 20.16
C ALA A 50 -70.65 -1.15 20.13
N ASP A 51 -69.94 -1.28 19.01
CA ASP A 51 -68.59 -0.72 18.83
C ASP A 51 -68.62 0.82 18.81
N MET A 52 -69.63 1.42 18.18
CA MET A 52 -69.90 2.86 18.22
C MET A 52 -70.11 3.35 19.64
N ALA A 53 -70.93 2.66 20.44
CA ALA A 53 -71.17 3.01 21.84
C ALA A 53 -69.92 2.90 22.72
N ILE A 54 -69.07 1.90 22.45
CA ILE A 54 -67.75 1.74 23.09
C ILE A 54 -66.85 2.92 22.73
N ALA A 55 -66.69 3.24 21.44
CA ALA A 55 -65.85 4.33 20.97
C ALA A 55 -66.33 5.70 21.49
N LEU A 56 -67.65 5.95 21.48
CA LEU A 56 -68.27 7.16 22.06
C LEU A 56 -67.94 7.30 23.54
N THR A 57 -67.98 6.21 24.30
CA THR A 57 -67.65 6.21 25.73
C THR A 57 -66.19 6.58 25.96
N LEU A 58 -65.29 6.02 25.17
CA LEU A 58 -63.86 6.31 25.26
C LEU A 58 -63.54 7.75 24.84
N ALA A 59 -64.15 8.24 23.76
CA ALA A 59 -64.01 9.62 23.28
C ALA A 59 -64.57 10.61 24.31
N ARG A 60 -65.73 10.33 24.92
CA ARG A 60 -66.32 11.18 25.99
C ARG A 60 -65.39 11.33 27.19
N GLN A 61 -64.58 10.32 27.49
CA GLN A 61 -63.70 10.32 28.65
C GLN A 61 -62.33 10.94 28.40
N ARG A 62 -61.79 10.80 27.19
CA ARG A 62 -60.37 11.14 26.90
C ARG A 62 -60.20 12.15 25.77
N GLY A 63 -61.26 12.44 25.02
CA GLY A 63 -61.22 13.21 23.79
C GLY A 63 -60.91 12.34 22.57
N ASP A 64 -61.31 12.84 21.40
CA ASP A 64 -61.13 12.15 20.12
C ASP A 64 -59.67 11.95 19.74
N GLU A 65 -58.82 12.95 19.97
CA GLU A 65 -57.36 12.87 19.79
C GLU A 65 -56.76 11.71 20.60
N ALA A 66 -57.07 11.63 21.89
CA ALA A 66 -56.48 10.61 22.77
C ALA A 66 -56.94 9.21 22.39
N LEU A 67 -58.22 9.03 22.06
CA LEU A 67 -58.75 7.77 21.56
C LEU A 67 -58.05 7.36 20.24
N ALA A 68 -57.93 8.28 19.29
CA ALA A 68 -57.29 7.99 18.01
C ALA A 68 -55.80 7.62 18.19
N LYS A 69 -55.06 8.29 19.08
CA LYS A 69 -53.67 7.94 19.42
C LYS A 69 -53.58 6.51 19.98
N MET A 70 -54.46 6.17 20.92
CA MET A 70 -54.50 4.82 21.49
C MET A 70 -54.79 3.76 20.41
N ILE A 71 -55.72 4.04 19.50
CA ILE A 71 -56.07 3.15 18.38
C ILE A 71 -54.87 2.96 17.45
N VAL A 72 -54.16 4.03 17.07
CA VAL A 72 -53.01 3.93 16.16
C VAL A 72 -51.90 3.07 16.76
N GLU A 73 -51.57 3.24 18.04
CA GLU A 73 -50.58 2.40 18.72
C GLU A 73 -51.05 0.94 18.83
N ALA A 74 -52.34 0.73 19.15
CA ALA A 74 -52.91 -0.60 19.27
C ALA A 74 -53.02 -1.36 17.93
N LYS A 75 -53.06 -0.66 16.80
CA LYS A 75 -52.99 -1.28 15.45
C LYS A 75 -51.61 -1.85 15.14
N LYS A 76 -50.55 -1.42 15.83
CA LYS A 76 -49.18 -1.93 15.66
C LYS A 76 -48.95 -3.26 16.39
N VAL A 77 -49.76 -3.56 17.41
CA VAL A 77 -49.64 -4.78 18.21
C VAL A 77 -50.63 -5.84 17.68
N SER A 78 -50.13 -7.05 17.39
CA SER A 78 -50.92 -8.11 16.75
C SER A 78 -52.14 -8.55 17.56
N SER A 79 -52.02 -8.63 18.88
CA SER A 79 -53.10 -9.03 19.80
C SER A 79 -54.27 -8.02 19.85
N THR A 80 -53.99 -6.72 19.70
CA THR A 80 -55.00 -5.64 19.79
C THR A 80 -55.47 -5.12 18.44
N LYS A 81 -54.80 -5.48 17.34
CA LYS A 81 -55.06 -4.95 16.00
C LYS A 81 -56.51 -5.03 15.56
N ASN A 82 -57.18 -6.17 15.76
CA ASN A 82 -58.57 -6.36 15.34
C ASN A 82 -59.54 -5.46 16.13
N VAL A 83 -59.31 -5.31 17.43
CA VAL A 83 -60.11 -4.42 18.29
C VAL A 83 -59.88 -2.97 17.89
N ALA A 84 -58.62 -2.59 17.67
CA ALA A 84 -58.26 -1.24 17.26
C ALA A 84 -58.85 -0.85 15.90
N THR A 85 -58.84 -1.73 14.90
CA THR A 85 -59.48 -1.48 13.59
C THR A 85 -60.99 -1.26 13.73
N ARG A 86 -61.67 -2.10 14.52
CA ARG A 86 -63.11 -1.93 14.79
C ARG A 86 -63.41 -0.61 15.50
N LEU A 87 -62.58 -0.24 16.47
CA LEU A 87 -62.73 1.03 17.19
C LEU A 87 -62.44 2.24 16.32
N GLU A 88 -61.50 2.16 15.37
CA GLU A 88 -61.25 3.20 14.38
C GLU A 88 -62.49 3.40 13.48
N GLU A 89 -63.06 2.31 12.96
CA GLU A 89 -64.27 2.37 12.15
C GLU A 89 -65.47 2.93 12.93
N ALA A 90 -65.62 2.53 14.20
CA ALA A 90 -66.65 3.01 15.09
C ALA A 90 -66.48 4.50 15.42
N GLN A 91 -65.25 4.97 15.67
CA GLN A 91 -64.96 6.38 15.88
C GLN A 91 -65.31 7.21 14.64
N ILE A 92 -64.92 6.74 13.45
CA ILE A 92 -65.28 7.36 12.17
C ILE A 92 -66.80 7.41 11.97
N LYS A 93 -67.52 6.32 12.24
CA LYS A 93 -68.99 6.27 12.14
C LYS A 93 -69.68 7.21 13.13
N ASN A 94 -69.11 7.39 14.32
CA ASN A 94 -69.63 8.36 15.29
C ASN A 94 -69.55 9.80 14.75
N TRP A 95 -68.45 10.17 14.11
CA TRP A 95 -68.35 11.48 13.44
C TRP A 95 -69.31 11.60 12.25
N LEU A 96 -69.46 10.55 11.44
CA LEU A 96 -70.43 10.53 10.33
C LEU A 96 -71.87 10.69 10.82
N SER A 97 -72.26 10.03 11.91
CA SER A 97 -73.62 10.13 12.48
C SER A 97 -73.97 11.50 13.03
N LYS A 98 -72.95 12.33 13.29
CA LYS A 98 -73.08 13.71 13.75
C LYS A 98 -72.94 14.72 12.61
N GLU A 99 -72.79 14.24 11.37
CA GLU A 99 -72.55 15.09 10.19
C GLU A 99 -71.37 16.05 10.39
N GLU A 100 -70.31 15.59 11.06
CA GLU A 100 -69.12 16.39 11.26
C GLU A 100 -68.51 16.80 9.90
N THR A 101 -67.73 17.88 9.89
CA THR A 101 -66.96 18.28 8.72
C THR A 101 -65.53 17.76 8.80
N ALA A 102 -64.84 17.68 7.66
CA ALA A 102 -63.40 17.40 7.62
C ALA A 102 -62.60 18.33 8.57
N ASP A 103 -63.00 19.61 8.67
CA ASP A 103 -62.36 20.62 9.51
C ASP A 103 -62.63 20.43 11.00
N ASN A 104 -63.85 20.04 11.37
CA ASN A 104 -64.18 19.71 12.75
C ASN A 104 -63.36 18.51 13.23
N VAL A 105 -63.31 17.43 12.43
CA VAL A 105 -62.53 16.23 12.78
C VAL A 105 -61.03 16.54 12.82
N PHE A 106 -60.51 17.36 11.90
CA PHE A 106 -59.11 17.79 11.90
C PHE A 106 -58.72 18.53 13.19
N ARG A 107 -59.60 19.42 13.66
CA ARG A 107 -59.43 20.15 14.94
C ARG A 107 -59.61 19.23 16.15
N ALA A 108 -60.58 18.33 16.14
CA ALA A 108 -60.82 17.38 17.22
C ALA A 108 -59.64 16.42 17.44
N LEU A 109 -58.94 16.06 16.36
CA LEU A 109 -57.71 15.26 16.39
C LEU A 109 -56.45 16.08 16.68
N LYS A 110 -56.55 17.41 16.79
CA LYS A 110 -55.43 18.34 17.01
C LYS A 110 -54.24 18.08 16.07
N ILE A 111 -54.55 17.93 14.78
CA ILE A 111 -53.52 17.62 13.77
C ILE A 111 -52.62 18.83 13.50
N GLU A 112 -53.20 20.03 13.50
CA GLU A 112 -52.50 21.31 13.45
C GLU A 112 -52.22 21.81 14.87
N ASN A 113 -50.96 22.18 15.13
CA ASN A 113 -50.53 22.84 16.36
C ASN A 113 -49.85 24.16 16.00
N ASP A 114 -50.37 25.27 16.52
CA ASP A 114 -49.86 26.63 16.26
C ASP A 114 -49.66 26.99 14.78
N GLY A 115 -50.50 26.43 13.89
CA GLY A 115 -50.38 26.65 12.45
C GLY A 115 -49.44 25.71 11.71
N TYR A 116 -48.76 24.81 12.42
CA TYR A 116 -47.87 23.81 11.84
C TYR A 116 -48.57 22.46 11.72
N ILE A 117 -48.53 21.89 10.51
CA ILE A 117 -49.06 20.56 10.20
C ILE A 117 -47.88 19.62 10.00
N SER A 118 -47.59 18.81 11.00
CA SER A 118 -46.55 17.78 10.88
C SER A 118 -47.09 16.62 10.04
N MET A 119 -46.47 16.36 8.88
CA MET A 119 -46.74 15.16 8.09
C MET A 119 -46.38 13.85 8.81
N ARG A 120 -45.64 13.95 9.94
CA ARG A 120 -45.34 12.84 10.85
C ARG A 120 -46.46 12.59 11.86
N ASN A 121 -47.54 13.37 11.86
CA ASN A 121 -48.62 13.18 12.81
C ASN A 121 -49.34 11.85 12.54
N PRO A 122 -49.32 10.88 13.48
CA PRO A 122 -49.88 9.55 13.27
C PRO A 122 -51.39 9.56 13.02
N LEU A 123 -52.08 10.64 13.39
CA LEU A 123 -53.54 10.78 13.25
C LEU A 123 -53.97 11.22 11.85
N LEU A 124 -53.03 11.62 10.98
CA LEU A 124 -53.33 11.97 9.59
C LEU A 124 -53.99 10.81 8.84
N GLY A 125 -53.61 9.56 9.12
CA GLY A 125 -54.23 8.38 8.50
C GLY A 125 -55.71 8.23 8.85
N THR A 126 -56.07 8.48 10.11
CA THR A 126 -57.46 8.43 10.58
C THR A 126 -58.29 9.55 9.95
N TRP A 127 -57.75 10.77 9.91
CA TRP A 127 -58.41 11.89 9.23
C TRP A 127 -58.58 11.65 7.73
N VAL A 128 -57.55 11.20 7.02
CA VAL A 128 -57.62 10.82 5.60
C VAL A 128 -58.71 9.77 5.35
N SER A 129 -58.83 8.79 6.25
CA SER A 129 -59.85 7.74 6.15
C SER A 129 -61.26 8.30 6.32
N TYR A 130 -61.45 9.20 7.29
CA TYR A 130 -62.72 9.89 7.50
C TYR A 130 -63.13 10.73 6.28
N VAL A 131 -62.23 11.59 5.78
CA VAL A 131 -62.51 12.47 4.65
C VAL A 131 -62.90 11.69 3.38
N LYS A 132 -62.27 10.52 3.16
CA LYS A 132 -62.68 9.63 2.06
C LYS A 132 -64.09 9.07 2.22
N LYS A 133 -64.57 8.85 3.45
CA LYS A 133 -65.93 8.34 3.69
C LYS A 133 -67.01 9.39 3.48
N ILE A 134 -66.67 10.67 3.58
CA ILE A 134 -67.54 11.78 3.17
C ILE A 134 -67.33 12.18 1.70
N GLU A 135 -66.64 11.32 0.92
CA GLU A 135 -66.42 11.47 -0.52
C GLU A 135 -65.64 12.73 -0.95
N GLU A 136 -64.85 13.32 -0.04
CA GLU A 136 -63.97 14.46 -0.33
C GLU A 136 -62.52 14.01 -0.62
N ASN A 137 -61.71 14.90 -1.22
CA ASN A 137 -60.29 14.65 -1.45
C ASN A 137 -59.44 15.15 -0.26
N PRO A 138 -58.95 14.25 0.63
CA PRO A 138 -58.19 14.66 1.80
C PRO A 138 -56.87 15.34 1.46
N TYR A 139 -56.24 14.98 0.36
CA TYR A 139 -54.92 15.49 0.01
C TYR A 139 -55.00 16.94 -0.50
N LYS A 140 -56.07 17.27 -1.23
CA LYS A 140 -56.37 18.65 -1.65
C LYS A 140 -56.71 19.54 -0.45
N LEU A 141 -57.48 19.04 0.51
CA LEU A 141 -57.79 19.77 1.75
C LEU A 141 -56.56 19.94 2.65
N LEU A 142 -55.70 18.92 2.72
CA LEU A 142 -54.46 19.03 3.48
C LEU A 142 -53.53 20.07 2.86
N LEU A 143 -53.41 20.09 1.52
CA LEU A 143 -52.64 21.09 0.80
C LEU A 143 -53.19 22.51 1.01
N SER A 144 -54.51 22.72 0.95
CA SER A 144 -55.10 24.04 1.18
C SER A 144 -54.82 24.55 2.59
N LYS A 145 -54.87 23.68 3.60
CA LYS A 145 -54.49 24.01 4.97
C LYS A 145 -53.01 24.38 5.10
N MET A 146 -52.11 23.67 4.43
CA MET A 146 -50.69 24.02 4.42
C MET A 146 -50.43 25.39 3.79
N ARG A 147 -51.10 25.67 2.66
CA ARG A 147 -51.01 26.96 1.93
C ARG A 147 -51.58 28.14 2.69
N ALA A 148 -52.50 27.92 3.62
CA ALA A 148 -53.08 29.00 4.41
C ALA A 148 -52.05 29.82 5.21
N ARG A 149 -50.86 29.26 5.47
CA ARG A 149 -49.79 29.92 6.24
C ARG A 149 -48.40 29.82 5.62
N ASN A 150 -48.25 29.11 4.52
CA ASN A 150 -46.95 28.83 3.91
C ASN A 150 -47.03 29.04 2.40
N SER A 151 -45.98 29.61 1.82
CA SER A 151 -45.79 29.65 0.37
C SER A 151 -45.33 28.29 -0.16
N ASP A 152 -45.52 28.06 -1.46
CA ASP A 152 -45.29 26.75 -2.08
C ASP A 152 -43.84 26.25 -1.97
N ASP A 153 -42.84 27.15 -1.88
CA ASP A 153 -41.45 26.80 -1.60
C ASP A 153 -41.27 26.13 -0.22
N ILE A 154 -42.01 26.61 0.79
CA ILE A 154 -42.01 26.05 2.14
C ILE A 154 -42.80 24.73 2.16
N VAL A 155 -43.98 24.71 1.51
CA VAL A 155 -44.82 23.51 1.41
C VAL A 155 -44.07 22.36 0.74
N ALA A 156 -43.42 22.61 -0.41
CA ALA A 156 -42.61 21.62 -1.12
C ALA A 156 -41.45 21.10 -0.25
N THR A 157 -40.81 21.97 0.53
CA THR A 157 -39.75 21.58 1.48
C THR A 157 -40.28 20.62 2.56
N TYR A 158 -41.44 20.92 3.15
CA TYR A 158 -42.05 20.04 4.16
C TYR A 158 -42.46 18.69 3.58
N ILE A 159 -43.02 18.67 2.37
CA ILE A 159 -43.40 17.43 1.67
C ILE A 159 -42.15 16.58 1.40
N TRP A 160 -41.09 17.18 0.89
CA TRP A 160 -39.83 16.47 0.65
C TRP A 160 -39.26 15.84 1.93
N SER A 161 -39.20 16.61 3.02
CA SER A 161 -38.72 16.11 4.31
C SER A 161 -39.57 14.93 4.81
N ALA A 162 -40.90 15.01 4.63
CA ALA A 162 -41.83 13.96 5.03
C ALA A 162 -41.72 12.68 4.18
N LYS A 163 -41.20 12.76 2.95
CA LYS A 163 -41.00 11.60 2.08
C LYS A 163 -39.75 10.77 2.44
N ARG A 164 -38.80 11.31 3.22
CA ARG A 164 -37.49 10.67 3.49
C ARG A 164 -37.44 9.77 4.73
N ASP A 165 -38.30 9.94 5.72
CA ASP A 165 -38.30 9.13 6.94
C ASP A 165 -39.15 7.85 6.74
N VAL A 166 -38.52 6.68 6.86
CA VAL A 166 -38.95 5.30 6.47
C VAL A 166 -40.45 4.95 6.51
N VAL A 167 -40.91 4.28 5.42
CA VAL A 167 -42.20 3.58 5.18
C VAL A 167 -43.41 4.28 5.79
N GLY A 168 -43.85 5.34 5.13
CA GLY A 168 -45.13 5.96 5.47
C GLY A 168 -45.13 7.46 5.29
N SER A 169 -45.17 7.91 4.04
CA SER A 169 -46.14 8.95 3.75
C SER A 169 -46.70 8.77 2.35
N THR A 170 -47.41 7.66 2.11
CA THR A 170 -48.43 7.58 1.04
C THR A 170 -49.30 8.83 1.03
N ILE A 171 -49.48 9.48 2.19
CA ILE A 171 -50.11 10.79 2.32
C ILE A 171 -49.25 11.91 1.72
N ALA A 172 -47.97 12.08 2.08
CA ALA A 172 -47.15 13.17 1.51
C ALA A 172 -46.92 13.00 0.01
N GLN A 173 -46.75 11.77 -0.50
CA GLN A 173 -46.72 11.50 -1.94
C GLN A 173 -48.01 11.99 -2.62
N LYS A 174 -49.18 11.66 -2.08
CA LYS A 174 -50.46 12.09 -2.65
C LYS A 174 -50.72 13.59 -2.49
N VAL A 175 -50.20 14.21 -1.44
CA VAL A 175 -50.21 15.67 -1.28
C VAL A 175 -49.29 16.32 -2.31
N GLU A 176 -48.12 15.73 -2.58
CA GLU A 176 -47.24 16.16 -3.67
C GLU A 176 -47.94 16.04 -5.02
N ASP A 177 -48.58 14.91 -5.32
CA ASP A 177 -49.29 14.72 -6.58
C ASP A 177 -50.32 15.83 -6.82
N VAL A 178 -51.10 16.19 -5.79
CA VAL A 178 -52.08 17.29 -5.83
C VAL A 178 -51.40 18.66 -5.89
N LEU A 179 -50.24 18.85 -5.24
CA LEU A 179 -49.44 20.07 -5.38
C LEU A 179 -48.98 20.26 -6.82
N LEU A 180 -48.42 19.22 -7.44
CA LEU A 180 -47.98 19.22 -8.84
C LEU A 180 -49.16 19.47 -9.79
N ASP A 181 -50.31 18.83 -9.57
CA ASP A 181 -51.54 19.07 -10.34
C ASP A 181 -51.99 20.53 -10.24
N SER A 182 -51.88 21.13 -9.05
CA SER A 182 -52.31 22.50 -8.82
C SER A 182 -51.43 23.55 -9.49
N TRP A 183 -50.22 23.19 -9.92
CA TRP A 183 -49.35 24.07 -10.69
C TRP A 183 -49.71 24.07 -12.18
N MET A 184 -50.38 23.05 -12.70
CA MET A 184 -50.76 23.00 -14.11
C MET A 184 -51.81 24.09 -14.45
N PRO A 185 -51.69 24.78 -15.62
CA PRO A 185 -50.77 24.52 -16.74
C PRO A 185 -49.52 25.44 -16.74
N GLN A 186 -48.99 25.87 -15.60
CA GLN A 186 -47.85 26.79 -15.54
C GLN A 186 -46.59 26.21 -16.19
N SER A 187 -45.71 27.07 -16.71
CA SER A 187 -44.47 26.60 -17.32
C SER A 187 -43.46 26.10 -16.27
N ALA A 188 -42.45 25.35 -16.71
CA ALA A 188 -41.34 24.95 -15.85
C ALA A 188 -40.62 26.16 -15.22
N ASP A 189 -40.48 27.28 -15.95
CA ASP A 189 -39.85 28.52 -15.48
C ASP A 189 -40.72 29.24 -14.43
N ASP A 190 -42.04 29.28 -14.62
CA ASP A 190 -42.97 29.90 -13.66
C ASP A 190 -42.92 29.16 -12.31
N VAL A 191 -42.98 27.82 -12.34
CA VAL A 191 -42.89 27.00 -11.12
C VAL A 191 -41.50 27.09 -10.49
N PHE A 192 -40.44 27.22 -11.30
CA PHE A 192 -39.08 27.45 -10.81
C PHE A 192 -38.98 28.73 -9.98
N LYS A 193 -39.57 29.83 -10.47
CA LYS A 193 -39.66 31.12 -9.77
C LYS A 193 -40.60 31.07 -8.57
N LEU A 194 -41.74 30.39 -8.69
CA LEU A 194 -42.70 30.17 -7.59
C LEU A 194 -42.03 29.50 -6.39
N LEU A 195 -41.16 28.52 -6.66
CA LEU A 195 -40.38 27.81 -5.64
C LEU A 195 -39.13 28.58 -5.19
N LYS A 196 -38.92 29.82 -5.65
CA LYS A 196 -37.74 30.66 -5.35
C LYS A 196 -36.44 29.89 -5.56
N LEU A 197 -36.36 29.12 -6.64
CA LEU A 197 -35.16 28.38 -7.01
C LEU A 197 -34.19 29.26 -7.80
N ASN A 198 -34.63 30.40 -8.33
CA ASN A 198 -33.81 31.41 -9.01
C ASN A 198 -32.96 32.28 -8.06
N THR A 199 -33.24 32.26 -6.76
CA THR A 199 -32.52 33.06 -5.76
C THR A 199 -31.47 32.25 -4.98
N GLY A 200 -31.18 31.02 -5.41
CA GLY A 200 -30.42 30.04 -4.63
C GLY A 200 -28.90 30.11 -4.71
N GLY A 201 -28.38 30.85 -5.71
CA GLY A 201 -26.96 30.83 -6.05
C GLY A 201 -26.45 29.40 -6.28
N SER A 202 -25.16 29.17 -5.99
CA SER A 202 -24.46 27.90 -6.19
C SER A 202 -24.97 26.71 -5.37
N ASN A 203 -25.93 26.92 -4.46
CA ASN A 203 -26.46 25.90 -3.55
C ASN A 203 -27.79 25.29 -4.01
N LEU A 204 -28.19 25.51 -5.26
CA LEU A 204 -29.46 25.01 -5.81
C LEU A 204 -29.69 23.51 -5.52
N PHE A 205 -28.69 22.67 -5.79
CA PHE A 205 -28.77 21.21 -5.60
C PHE A 205 -28.78 20.77 -4.13
N ASN A 206 -28.67 21.71 -3.19
CA ASN A 206 -28.88 21.47 -1.76
C ASN A 206 -30.32 21.80 -1.32
N TYR A 207 -31.16 22.35 -2.18
CA TYR A 207 -32.51 22.75 -1.83
C TYR A 207 -33.50 21.57 -1.91
N PRO A 208 -34.13 21.17 -0.80
CA PRO A 208 -35.15 20.12 -0.77
C PRO A 208 -36.25 20.27 -1.84
N ARG A 209 -36.72 21.50 -2.02
CA ARG A 209 -37.80 21.86 -2.95
C ARG A 209 -37.45 21.68 -4.42
N LEU A 210 -36.16 21.56 -4.78
CA LEU A 210 -35.75 21.26 -6.16
C LEU A 210 -36.34 19.94 -6.65
N ILE A 211 -36.46 18.94 -5.76
CA ILE A 211 -37.03 17.62 -6.12
C ILE A 211 -38.48 17.73 -6.56
N SER A 212 -39.28 18.60 -5.93
CA SER A 212 -40.68 18.80 -6.35
C SER A 212 -40.76 19.54 -7.69
N TRP A 213 -39.83 20.46 -7.98
CA TRP A 213 -39.70 21.05 -9.32
C TRP A 213 -39.29 20.00 -10.38
N VAL A 214 -38.29 19.16 -10.08
CA VAL A 214 -37.91 18.04 -10.96
C VAL A 214 -39.09 17.12 -11.24
N SER A 215 -39.87 16.78 -10.21
CA SER A 215 -41.09 15.97 -10.33
C SER A 215 -42.14 16.65 -11.20
N TYR A 216 -42.31 17.97 -11.05
CA TYR A 216 -43.20 18.77 -11.87
C TYR A 216 -42.82 18.73 -13.35
N VAL A 217 -41.58 19.09 -13.68
CA VAL A 217 -41.11 19.14 -15.08
C VAL A 217 -41.16 17.74 -15.71
N THR A 218 -40.83 16.70 -14.96
CA THR A 218 -40.98 15.30 -15.41
C THR A 218 -42.44 14.96 -15.74
N LYS A 219 -43.39 15.46 -14.95
CA LYS A 219 -44.82 15.22 -15.16
C LYS A 219 -45.35 15.92 -16.41
N ILE A 220 -44.90 17.13 -16.72
CA ILE A 220 -45.41 17.91 -17.86
C ILE A 220 -44.66 17.63 -19.18
N GLU A 221 -43.35 17.37 -19.15
CA GLU A 221 -42.53 17.18 -20.35
C GLU A 221 -42.20 15.71 -20.68
N GLY A 222 -42.42 14.80 -19.72
CA GLY A 222 -42.11 13.38 -19.88
C GLY A 222 -40.65 13.15 -20.27
N LYS A 223 -40.41 12.72 -21.51
CA LYS A 223 -39.06 12.40 -22.01
C LYS A 223 -38.18 13.63 -22.25
N GLN A 224 -38.75 14.81 -22.45
CA GLN A 224 -38.01 16.07 -22.71
C GLN A 224 -37.70 16.84 -21.41
N ALA A 225 -37.95 16.22 -20.26
CA ALA A 225 -37.87 16.90 -18.98
C ALA A 225 -36.46 17.39 -18.66
N ASP A 226 -35.41 16.67 -19.06
CA ASP A 226 -34.03 17.09 -18.79
C ASP A 226 -33.60 18.27 -19.64
N GLU A 227 -33.95 18.26 -20.93
CA GLU A 227 -33.70 19.36 -21.85
C GLU A 227 -34.43 20.63 -21.38
N GLN A 228 -35.67 20.49 -20.92
CA GLN A 228 -36.43 21.61 -20.37
C GLN A 228 -35.84 22.10 -19.04
N MET A 229 -35.48 21.19 -18.13
CA MET A 229 -34.82 21.55 -16.87
C MET A 229 -33.50 22.28 -17.13
N TYR A 230 -32.66 21.75 -18.03
CA TYR A 230 -31.39 22.36 -18.41
C TYR A 230 -31.61 23.76 -19.01
N THR A 231 -32.60 23.93 -19.89
CA THR A 231 -32.92 25.23 -20.51
C THR A 231 -33.29 26.28 -19.46
N VAL A 232 -34.18 25.95 -18.51
CA VAL A 232 -34.57 26.86 -17.43
C VAL A 232 -33.37 27.21 -16.54
N LEU A 233 -32.56 26.22 -16.18
CA LEU A 233 -31.38 26.43 -15.34
C LEU A 233 -30.29 27.25 -16.05
N LYS A 234 -30.05 27.00 -17.34
CA LYS A 234 -29.09 27.75 -18.17
C LYS A 234 -29.52 29.20 -18.27
N ALA A 235 -30.81 29.47 -18.46
CA ALA A 235 -31.34 30.84 -18.48
C ALA A 235 -31.23 31.54 -17.11
N ALA A 236 -31.42 30.82 -16.01
CA ALA A 236 -31.41 31.40 -14.66
C ALA A 236 -29.99 31.67 -14.12
N TYR A 237 -29.02 30.79 -14.42
CA TYR A 237 -27.68 30.83 -13.83
C TYR A 237 -26.56 31.17 -14.83
N GLY A 238 -26.82 31.07 -16.13
CA GLY A 238 -25.79 31.17 -17.17
C GLY A 238 -24.97 29.89 -17.30
N ASP A 239 -24.24 29.78 -18.42
CA ASP A 239 -23.49 28.58 -18.78
C ASP A 239 -22.41 28.22 -17.75
N ASP A 240 -21.55 29.18 -17.40
CA ASP A 240 -20.38 28.92 -16.55
C ASP A 240 -20.78 28.50 -15.12
N GLU A 241 -21.75 29.20 -14.53
CA GLU A 241 -22.19 28.91 -13.16
C GLU A 241 -22.92 27.57 -13.11
N LEU A 242 -23.84 27.31 -14.06
CA LEU A 242 -24.54 26.03 -14.13
C LEU A 242 -23.57 24.86 -14.32
N ALA A 243 -22.58 25.00 -15.21
CA ALA A 243 -21.56 23.98 -15.44
C ALA A 243 -20.84 23.59 -14.14
N THR A 244 -20.42 24.59 -13.36
CA THR A 244 -19.74 24.33 -12.08
C THR A 244 -20.65 23.70 -11.03
N MET A 245 -21.92 24.12 -10.96
CA MET A 245 -22.90 23.51 -10.05
C MET A 245 -23.14 22.05 -10.41
N LEU A 246 -23.33 21.73 -11.69
CA LEU A 246 -23.56 20.36 -12.15
C LEU A 246 -22.36 19.47 -11.82
N ALA A 247 -21.15 19.91 -12.17
CA ALA A 247 -19.93 19.16 -11.91
C ALA A 247 -19.73 18.84 -10.41
N ALA A 248 -19.96 19.81 -9.52
CA ALA A 248 -19.80 19.64 -8.08
C ALA A 248 -20.90 18.77 -7.45
N SER A 249 -22.12 18.82 -7.99
CA SER A 249 -23.29 18.22 -7.34
C SER A 249 -23.48 16.73 -7.62
N LYS A 250 -22.71 16.13 -8.55
CA LYS A 250 -22.80 14.69 -8.90
C LYS A 250 -22.57 13.75 -7.73
N GLN A 251 -21.85 14.21 -6.71
CA GLN A 251 -21.52 13.42 -5.52
C GLN A 251 -22.60 13.48 -4.43
N PHE A 252 -23.62 14.33 -4.57
CA PHE A 252 -24.67 14.47 -3.56
C PHE A 252 -25.69 13.33 -3.64
N PHE A 253 -25.98 12.71 -2.49
CA PHE A 253 -26.84 11.51 -2.41
C PHE A 253 -28.25 11.67 -2.98
N ALA A 254 -28.90 12.83 -2.79
CA ALA A 254 -30.31 13.01 -3.16
C ALA A 254 -30.54 13.55 -4.58
N LEU A 255 -29.57 14.30 -5.12
CA LEU A 255 -29.72 15.06 -6.38
C LEU A 255 -28.56 14.82 -7.36
N GLY A 256 -27.62 13.95 -7.02
CA GLY A 256 -26.47 13.63 -7.87
C GLY A 256 -26.89 13.00 -9.20
N ASP A 257 -27.94 12.20 -9.25
CA ASP A 257 -28.42 11.59 -10.50
C ASP A 257 -29.10 12.61 -11.43
N VAL A 258 -29.79 13.61 -10.88
CA VAL A 258 -30.31 14.74 -11.67
C VAL A 258 -29.14 15.56 -12.22
N ALA A 259 -28.14 15.89 -11.39
CA ALA A 259 -26.96 16.62 -11.82
C ALA A 259 -26.19 15.88 -12.94
N LYS A 260 -26.03 14.54 -12.86
CA LYS A 260 -25.42 13.73 -13.92
C LYS A 260 -26.20 13.79 -15.23
N ARG A 261 -27.53 13.62 -15.18
CA ARG A 261 -28.39 13.67 -16.38
C ARG A 261 -28.35 15.05 -17.04
N LEU A 262 -28.36 16.12 -16.25
CA LEU A 262 -28.26 17.48 -16.76
C LEU A 262 -26.85 17.81 -17.29
N GLU A 263 -25.79 17.23 -16.72
CA GLU A 263 -24.44 17.31 -17.28
C GLU A 263 -24.36 16.61 -18.66
N GLU A 264 -25.03 15.47 -18.84
CA GLU A 264 -25.11 14.83 -20.16
C GLU A 264 -25.84 15.71 -21.18
N VAL A 265 -26.92 16.40 -20.77
CA VAL A 265 -27.60 17.39 -21.62
C VAL A 265 -26.66 18.55 -21.94
N GLN A 266 -25.92 19.07 -20.95
CA GLN A 266 -24.94 20.12 -21.15
C GLN A 266 -23.89 19.72 -22.20
N HIS A 267 -23.35 18.49 -22.11
CA HIS A 267 -22.39 17.99 -23.09
C HIS A 267 -23.01 17.90 -24.49
N LYS A 268 -24.22 17.34 -24.61
CA LYS A 268 -24.92 17.25 -25.91
C LYS A 268 -25.15 18.63 -26.52
N VAL A 269 -25.61 19.60 -25.72
CA VAL A 269 -25.84 20.98 -26.16
C VAL A 269 -24.52 21.61 -26.61
N GLY A 270 -23.45 21.51 -25.81
CA GLY A 270 -22.14 22.03 -26.19
C GLY A 270 -21.58 21.40 -27.47
N LEU A 271 -21.82 20.10 -27.70
CA LEU A 271 -21.43 19.43 -28.95
C LEU A 271 -22.25 19.94 -30.16
N ILE A 272 -23.56 20.19 -29.99
CA ILE A 272 -24.44 20.73 -31.04
C ILE A 272 -24.08 22.19 -31.36
N GLU A 273 -23.79 22.98 -30.34
CA GLU A 273 -23.38 24.39 -30.46
C GLU A 273 -21.93 24.53 -31.00
N GLY A 274 -21.20 23.43 -31.17
CA GLY A 274 -19.83 23.43 -31.66
C GLY A 274 -18.82 24.03 -30.69
N GLU A 275 -19.11 23.94 -29.38
CA GLU A 275 -18.21 24.41 -28.33
C GLU A 275 -16.86 23.68 -28.40
N THR A 276 -15.76 24.40 -28.19
CA THR A 276 -14.41 23.82 -28.27
C THR A 276 -13.97 23.29 -26.91
N ALA A 277 -12.98 22.38 -26.91
CA ALA A 277 -12.34 21.92 -25.68
C ALA A 277 -11.85 23.08 -24.79
N GLN A 278 -11.28 24.13 -25.38
CA GLN A 278 -10.81 25.32 -24.65
C GLN A 278 -11.97 26.16 -24.09
N ARG A 279 -13.05 26.33 -24.86
CA ARG A 279 -14.22 27.08 -24.39
C ARG A 279 -14.87 26.35 -23.22
N PHE A 280 -15.12 25.04 -23.33
CA PHE A 280 -15.71 24.24 -22.25
C PHE A 280 -14.81 24.18 -20.99
N PHE A 281 -13.48 24.17 -21.16
CA PHE A 281 -12.52 24.29 -20.05
C PHE A 281 -12.72 25.59 -19.25
N THR A 282 -12.97 26.69 -19.97
CA THR A 282 -13.24 28.01 -19.39
C THR A 282 -14.63 28.08 -18.76
N THR A 283 -15.64 27.49 -19.41
CA THR A 283 -17.02 27.36 -18.89
C THR A 283 -17.02 26.67 -17.52
N LEU A 284 -16.20 25.63 -17.35
CA LEU A 284 -16.01 24.94 -16.06
C LEU A 284 -15.08 25.68 -15.06
N LYS A 285 -14.65 26.90 -15.39
CA LYS A 285 -13.74 27.74 -14.60
C LYS A 285 -12.45 27.01 -14.19
N LEU A 286 -11.95 26.09 -15.04
CA LEU A 286 -10.72 25.33 -14.74
C LEU A 286 -9.47 26.19 -14.97
N ASN A 287 -9.53 27.16 -15.88
CA ASN A 287 -8.45 28.10 -16.19
C ASN A 287 -8.07 29.03 -15.03
N THR A 288 -8.94 29.18 -14.02
CA THR A 288 -8.67 30.03 -12.85
C THR A 288 -8.20 29.25 -11.62
N GLN A 289 -8.04 27.92 -11.72
CA GLN A 289 -7.75 27.06 -10.57
C GLN A 289 -6.25 26.79 -10.36
N GLY A 290 -5.40 27.25 -11.29
CA GLY A 290 -3.94 27.10 -11.18
C GLY A 290 -3.53 25.63 -10.99
N ASP A 291 -2.59 25.40 -10.09
CA ASP A 291 -2.05 24.06 -9.81
C ASP A 291 -3.09 23.08 -9.25
N LYS A 292 -4.21 23.59 -8.71
CA LYS A 292 -5.29 22.77 -8.11
C LYS A 292 -6.31 22.25 -9.11
N LEU A 293 -6.18 22.56 -10.40
CA LEU A 293 -7.16 22.11 -11.41
C LEU A 293 -7.33 20.59 -11.42
N PHE A 294 -6.27 19.83 -11.10
CA PHE A 294 -6.31 18.37 -11.05
C PHE A 294 -7.09 17.82 -9.85
N GLU A 295 -7.28 18.63 -8.81
CA GLU A 295 -8.12 18.29 -7.64
C GLU A 295 -9.60 18.61 -7.89
N SER A 296 -9.91 19.30 -9.00
CA SER A 296 -11.24 19.79 -9.31
C SER A 296 -12.19 18.67 -9.77
N PRO A 297 -13.38 18.52 -9.14
CA PRO A 297 -14.41 17.61 -9.66
C PRO A 297 -14.85 17.93 -11.10
N ALA A 298 -14.73 19.21 -11.50
CA ALA A 298 -15.04 19.69 -12.84
C ALA A 298 -14.07 19.17 -13.91
N LEU A 299 -12.84 18.77 -13.55
CA LEU A 299 -11.89 18.20 -14.49
C LEU A 299 -12.47 16.97 -15.19
N HIS A 300 -13.11 16.08 -14.43
CA HIS A 300 -13.69 14.86 -15.00
C HIS A 300 -14.82 15.14 -16.00
N SER A 301 -15.61 16.20 -15.75
CA SER A 301 -16.64 16.64 -16.69
C SER A 301 -16.01 17.12 -18.00
N TRP A 302 -14.96 17.93 -17.89
CA TRP A 302 -14.22 18.43 -19.05
C TRP A 302 -13.57 17.30 -19.85
N VAL A 303 -12.90 16.35 -19.18
CA VAL A 303 -12.28 15.19 -19.82
C VAL A 303 -13.32 14.34 -20.56
N ASP A 304 -14.48 14.09 -19.95
CA ASP A 304 -15.57 13.33 -20.58
C ASP A 304 -16.12 14.08 -21.81
N TYR A 305 -16.33 15.39 -21.69
CA TYR A 305 -16.75 16.23 -22.81
C TYR A 305 -15.75 16.18 -23.98
N VAL A 306 -14.46 16.40 -23.73
CA VAL A 306 -13.44 16.41 -24.80
C VAL A 306 -13.28 15.02 -25.42
N THR A 307 -13.45 13.96 -24.63
CA THR A 307 -13.46 12.57 -25.13
C THR A 307 -14.64 12.33 -26.07
N LYS A 308 -15.84 12.86 -25.77
CA LYS A 308 -17.00 12.79 -26.68
C LYS A 308 -16.82 13.68 -27.91
N LEU A 309 -16.22 14.85 -27.76
CA LEU A 309 -15.96 15.81 -28.84
C LEU A 309 -15.00 15.24 -29.89
N SER A 310 -13.91 14.59 -29.46
CA SER A 310 -12.94 14.01 -30.37
C SER A 310 -12.28 12.75 -29.79
N PRO A 311 -12.92 11.57 -29.86
CA PRO A 311 -12.43 10.35 -29.23
C PRO A 311 -11.00 9.95 -29.63
N LYS A 312 -10.55 10.32 -30.85
CA LYS A 312 -9.22 10.00 -31.37
C LYS A 312 -8.14 11.01 -30.98
N ASN A 313 -8.50 12.28 -30.79
CA ASN A 313 -7.56 13.38 -30.58
C ASN A 313 -7.77 14.10 -29.24
N ALA A 314 -8.55 13.49 -28.34
CA ALA A 314 -8.94 14.11 -27.07
C ALA A 314 -7.71 14.56 -26.26
N ASP A 315 -6.69 13.71 -26.15
CA ASP A 315 -5.49 13.99 -25.36
C ASP A 315 -4.71 15.20 -25.89
N GLU A 316 -4.64 15.36 -27.22
CA GLU A 316 -3.99 16.52 -27.87
C GLU A 316 -4.79 17.81 -27.68
N LEU A 317 -6.12 17.74 -27.78
CA LEU A 317 -7.00 18.87 -27.53
C LEU A 317 -6.96 19.31 -26.06
N MET A 318 -6.93 18.35 -25.13
CA MET A 318 -6.79 18.62 -23.71
C MET A 318 -5.44 19.28 -23.40
N LEU A 319 -4.34 18.76 -23.95
CA LEU A 319 -3.02 19.38 -23.81
C LEU A 319 -3.00 20.81 -24.38
N SER A 320 -3.57 21.02 -25.57
CA SER A 320 -3.61 22.35 -26.22
C SER A 320 -4.38 23.37 -25.38
N ALA A 321 -5.49 22.95 -24.76
CA ALA A 321 -6.25 23.79 -23.85
C ALA A 321 -5.47 24.14 -22.57
N LEU A 322 -4.79 23.14 -22.00
CA LEU A 322 -3.92 23.33 -20.85
C LEU A 322 -2.76 24.29 -21.17
N LYS A 323 -2.11 24.17 -22.34
CA LYS A 323 -1.05 25.09 -22.80
C LYS A 323 -1.53 26.53 -22.99
N THR A 324 -2.79 26.72 -23.36
CA THR A 324 -3.40 28.05 -23.49
C THR A 324 -3.49 28.74 -22.13
N SER A 325 -3.81 27.98 -21.07
CA SER A 325 -4.00 28.48 -19.71
C SER A 325 -2.70 28.50 -18.90
N HIS A 326 -1.79 27.55 -19.17
CA HIS A 326 -0.50 27.36 -18.52
C HIS A 326 0.59 27.33 -19.60
N LYS A 327 1.19 28.49 -19.86
CA LYS A 327 2.11 28.68 -21.00
C LYS A 327 3.48 28.00 -20.86
N ASP A 328 3.78 27.39 -19.71
CA ASP A 328 5.09 26.81 -19.41
C ASP A 328 5.01 25.27 -19.36
N ASP A 329 5.70 24.60 -20.29
CA ASP A 329 5.77 23.14 -20.38
C ASP A 329 6.38 22.53 -19.11
N PHE A 330 7.31 23.24 -18.44
CA PHE A 330 7.84 22.85 -17.15
C PHE A 330 6.76 22.77 -16.07
N VAL A 331 5.89 23.79 -16.00
CA VAL A 331 4.80 23.84 -15.02
C VAL A 331 3.81 22.70 -15.28
N LEU A 332 3.42 22.49 -16.54
CA LEU A 332 2.53 21.39 -16.92
C LEU A 332 3.12 20.02 -16.57
N ALA A 333 4.39 19.79 -16.89
CA ALA A 333 5.04 18.51 -16.59
C ALA A 333 5.10 18.23 -15.08
N LYS A 334 5.35 19.26 -14.25
CA LYS A 334 5.26 19.13 -12.78
C LYS A 334 3.85 18.81 -12.31
N MET A 335 2.84 19.47 -12.86
CA MET A 335 1.44 19.19 -12.53
C MET A 335 1.05 17.75 -12.88
N PHE A 336 1.52 17.23 -14.02
CA PHE A 336 1.26 15.84 -14.41
C PHE A 336 1.94 14.83 -13.48
N ILE A 337 3.18 15.09 -13.03
CA ILE A 337 3.85 14.24 -12.04
C ILE A 337 3.04 14.23 -10.73
N ALA A 338 2.66 15.40 -10.21
CA ALA A 338 1.86 15.48 -8.98
C ALA A 338 0.50 14.77 -9.14
N ALA A 339 -0.17 14.94 -10.28
CA ALA A 339 -1.45 14.30 -10.58
C ALA A 339 -1.34 12.78 -10.77
N LYS A 340 -0.14 12.21 -11.01
CA LYS A 340 0.07 10.75 -11.09
C LYS A 340 0.11 10.07 -9.71
N GLU A 341 0.25 10.84 -8.63
CA GLU A 341 0.21 10.33 -7.26
C GLU A 341 -1.23 10.02 -6.78
N SER A 342 -2.25 10.68 -7.35
CA SER A 342 -3.66 10.39 -7.03
C SER A 342 -4.26 9.36 -7.98
N SER A 343 -4.93 8.34 -7.42
CA SER A 343 -5.56 7.27 -8.19
C SER A 343 -6.67 7.77 -9.14
N SER A 344 -7.38 8.85 -8.78
CA SER A 344 -8.44 9.42 -9.62
C SER A 344 -7.91 10.12 -10.87
N THR A 345 -6.70 10.69 -10.82
CA THR A 345 -6.12 11.50 -11.89
C THR A 345 -4.96 10.83 -12.63
N LYS A 346 -4.40 9.75 -12.09
CA LYS A 346 -3.23 9.05 -12.65
C LYS A 346 -3.37 8.68 -14.12
N ALA A 347 -4.54 8.19 -14.52
CA ALA A 347 -4.80 7.83 -15.92
C ALA A 347 -4.85 9.06 -16.84
N ILE A 348 -5.49 10.15 -16.40
CA ILE A 348 -5.59 11.41 -17.14
C ILE A 348 -4.20 12.03 -17.29
N ALA A 349 -3.45 12.13 -16.18
CA ALA A 349 -2.11 12.70 -16.16
C ALA A 349 -1.12 11.90 -17.02
N GLY A 350 -1.20 10.55 -17.01
CA GLY A 350 -0.38 9.70 -17.87
C GLY A 350 -0.66 9.90 -19.36
N LYS A 351 -1.92 10.13 -19.76
CA LYS A 351 -2.29 10.47 -21.14
C LYS A 351 -1.79 11.86 -21.56
N LEU A 352 -1.94 12.85 -20.68
CA LEU A 352 -1.47 14.21 -20.93
C LEU A 352 0.07 14.29 -21.02
N GLU A 353 0.79 13.54 -20.19
CA GLU A 353 2.25 13.39 -20.27
C GLU A 353 2.67 12.78 -21.61
N GLN A 354 1.97 11.73 -22.08
CA GLN A 354 2.22 11.15 -23.41
C GLN A 354 1.90 12.13 -24.54
N ALA A 355 0.79 12.87 -24.44
CA ALA A 355 0.44 13.91 -25.39
C ALA A 355 1.51 15.01 -25.42
N GLN A 356 2.08 15.39 -24.27
CA GLN A 356 3.15 16.38 -24.17
C GLN A 356 4.41 15.91 -24.91
N VAL A 357 4.80 14.65 -24.71
CA VAL A 357 5.90 14.02 -25.44
C VAL A 357 5.64 13.97 -26.94
N SER A 358 4.43 13.60 -27.37
CA SER A 358 4.04 13.57 -28.79
C SER A 358 4.01 14.96 -29.41
N ASP A 359 3.60 15.99 -28.66
CA ASP A 359 3.63 17.37 -29.10
C ASP A 359 5.08 17.85 -29.32
N TRP A 360 6.01 17.52 -28.44
CA TRP A 360 7.43 17.83 -28.66
C TRP A 360 8.00 17.13 -29.90
N LEU A 361 7.62 15.87 -30.16
CA LEU A 361 8.03 15.13 -31.36
C LEU A 361 7.45 15.76 -32.64
N ARG A 362 6.16 16.09 -32.65
CA ARG A 362 5.49 16.72 -33.80
C ARG A 362 6.09 18.09 -34.15
N ASN A 363 6.52 18.83 -33.14
CA ASN A 363 7.18 20.12 -33.33
C ASN A 363 8.70 19.99 -33.56
N GLU A 364 9.20 18.78 -33.84
CA GLU A 364 10.60 18.49 -34.18
C GLU A 364 11.61 19.07 -33.18
N LYS A 365 11.24 19.12 -31.90
CA LYS A 365 12.15 19.62 -30.86
C LYS A 365 13.37 18.69 -30.76
N SER A 366 14.52 19.28 -30.45
CA SER A 366 15.72 18.52 -30.12
C SER A 366 15.72 18.09 -28.65
N ALA A 367 16.55 17.11 -28.31
CA ALA A 367 16.82 16.72 -26.92
C ALA A 367 17.22 17.94 -26.07
N ASP A 368 18.05 18.84 -26.61
CA ASP A 368 18.54 20.02 -25.91
C ASP A 368 17.46 21.09 -25.69
N GLU A 369 16.55 21.27 -26.64
CA GLU A 369 15.42 22.18 -26.47
C GLU A 369 14.46 21.66 -25.39
N VAL A 370 14.14 20.37 -25.38
CA VAL A 370 13.27 19.80 -24.33
C VAL A 370 13.97 19.81 -22.97
N PHE A 371 15.30 19.63 -22.93
CA PHE A 371 16.07 19.74 -21.69
C PHE A 371 15.89 21.12 -21.04
N LYS A 372 15.98 22.20 -21.84
CA LYS A 372 15.76 23.58 -21.40
C LYS A 372 14.29 23.88 -21.08
N LEU A 373 13.35 23.37 -21.88
CA LEU A 373 11.91 23.52 -21.61
C LEU A 373 11.51 22.92 -20.27
N LEU A 374 12.16 21.83 -19.86
CA LEU A 374 11.96 21.20 -18.55
C LEU A 374 12.87 21.78 -17.45
N LYS A 375 13.62 22.85 -17.74
CA LYS A 375 14.54 23.53 -16.82
C LYS A 375 15.51 22.57 -16.14
N LEU A 376 15.98 21.57 -16.89
CA LEU A 376 16.97 20.61 -16.39
C LEU A 376 18.40 21.20 -16.38
N ASP A 377 18.59 22.35 -17.02
CA ASP A 377 19.82 23.16 -16.96
C ASP A 377 19.90 24.07 -15.73
N ASP A 378 18.76 24.35 -15.07
CA ASP A 378 18.68 25.09 -13.82
C ASP A 378 19.07 24.18 -12.63
N GLY A 379 20.38 24.01 -12.42
CA GLY A 379 20.93 23.22 -11.30
C GLY A 379 21.36 21.81 -11.73
N VAL A 380 22.34 21.74 -12.64
CA VAL A 380 22.93 20.48 -13.15
C VAL A 380 23.47 19.58 -12.02
N ASP A 381 23.85 20.17 -10.88
CA ASP A 381 24.37 19.44 -9.71
C ASP A 381 23.31 18.52 -9.06
N ASP A 382 22.02 18.89 -9.14
CA ASP A 382 20.89 18.11 -8.60
C ASP A 382 20.11 17.36 -9.70
N LEU A 383 20.62 17.37 -10.94
CA LEU A 383 19.95 16.85 -12.14
C LEU A 383 19.43 15.42 -11.96
N LEU A 384 20.24 14.53 -11.38
CA LEU A 384 19.89 13.12 -11.20
C LEU A 384 18.69 12.91 -10.27
N THR A 385 18.42 13.87 -9.39
CA THR A 385 17.29 13.84 -8.45
C THR A 385 16.06 14.60 -8.97
N ASN A 386 16.19 15.30 -10.11
CA ASN A 386 15.10 16.06 -10.68
C ASN A 386 14.00 15.10 -11.20
N PRO A 387 12.75 15.21 -10.72
CA PRO A 387 11.68 14.28 -11.09
C PRO A 387 11.31 14.34 -12.58
N LEU A 388 11.63 15.44 -13.27
CA LEU A 388 11.38 15.60 -14.71
C LEU A 388 12.44 14.93 -15.60
N LEU A 389 13.59 14.52 -15.04
CA LEU A 389 14.67 13.89 -15.81
C LEU A 389 14.18 12.62 -16.52
N SER A 390 13.34 11.82 -15.85
CA SER A 390 12.77 10.60 -16.42
C SER A 390 11.93 10.88 -17.68
N ASN A 391 11.18 11.97 -17.70
CA ASN A 391 10.36 12.37 -18.84
C ASN A 391 11.22 12.78 -20.03
N TRP A 392 12.30 13.52 -19.75
CA TRP A 392 13.29 13.85 -20.77
C TRP A 392 14.00 12.61 -21.33
N VAL A 393 14.40 11.66 -20.48
CA VAL A 393 15.02 10.39 -20.91
C VAL A 393 14.10 9.64 -21.87
N ILE A 394 12.82 9.48 -21.53
CA ILE A 394 11.82 8.81 -22.37
C ILE A 394 11.68 9.53 -23.72
N TYR A 395 11.66 10.86 -23.71
CA TYR A 395 11.57 11.66 -24.92
C TYR A 395 12.78 11.43 -25.86
N VAL A 396 14.00 11.48 -25.33
CA VAL A 396 15.21 11.24 -26.11
C VAL A 396 15.28 9.81 -26.65
N GLU A 397 14.83 8.80 -25.88
CA GLU A 397 14.71 7.42 -26.37
C GLU A 397 13.75 7.34 -27.57
N LYS A 398 12.65 8.13 -27.58
CA LYS A 398 11.73 8.21 -28.74
C LYS A 398 12.32 8.93 -29.95
N LEU A 399 13.33 9.78 -29.77
CA LEU A 399 14.13 10.35 -30.86
C LEU A 399 15.12 9.32 -31.45
N ASN A 400 15.20 8.11 -30.89
CA ASN A 400 16.22 7.09 -31.20
C ASN A 400 17.66 7.56 -30.89
N GLU A 401 17.81 8.46 -29.93
CA GLU A 401 19.10 8.94 -29.43
C GLU A 401 19.45 8.28 -28.08
N ASN A 402 20.71 8.38 -27.67
CA ASN A 402 21.14 7.88 -26.35
C ASN A 402 21.09 9.00 -25.30
N PRO A 403 20.08 9.04 -24.40
CA PRO A 403 19.97 10.09 -23.39
C PRO A 403 21.16 10.14 -22.45
N TYR A 404 21.72 8.99 -22.10
CA TYR A 404 22.82 8.90 -21.13
C TYR A 404 24.11 9.49 -21.71
N SER A 405 24.34 9.35 -23.02
CA SER A 405 25.46 10.01 -23.71
C SER A 405 25.35 11.54 -23.64
N ILE A 406 24.15 12.08 -23.91
CA ILE A 406 23.88 13.52 -23.84
C ILE A 406 24.00 14.03 -22.39
N LEU A 407 23.45 13.29 -21.42
CA LEU A 407 23.56 13.63 -20.00
C LEU A 407 25.00 13.68 -19.52
N LEU A 408 25.86 12.74 -19.93
CA LEU A 408 27.29 12.80 -19.59
C LEU A 408 27.93 14.08 -20.13
N GLY A 409 27.57 14.50 -21.35
CA GLY A 409 28.01 15.78 -21.92
C GLY A 409 27.55 16.98 -21.08
N LYS A 410 26.27 17.02 -20.69
CA LYS A 410 25.68 18.08 -19.86
C LYS A 410 26.31 18.13 -18.47
N LEU A 411 26.47 16.98 -17.81
CA LEU A 411 27.07 16.86 -16.48
C LEU A 411 28.51 17.39 -16.50
N LYS A 412 29.33 17.03 -17.49
CA LYS A 412 30.70 17.52 -17.63
C LYS A 412 30.84 19.05 -17.76
N MET A 413 29.76 19.78 -18.04
CA MET A 413 29.77 21.24 -18.04
C MET A 413 29.73 21.84 -16.63
N SER A 414 29.27 21.09 -15.62
CA SER A 414 29.31 21.54 -14.22
C SER A 414 30.74 21.54 -13.69
N LYS A 415 31.08 22.56 -12.89
CA LYS A 415 32.35 22.61 -12.17
C LYS A 415 32.51 21.43 -11.21
N LEU A 416 31.42 20.89 -10.68
CA LEU A 416 31.48 19.77 -9.72
C LEU A 416 31.84 18.44 -10.38
N THR A 417 31.64 18.29 -11.69
CA THR A 417 31.84 17.02 -12.42
C THR A 417 32.63 17.21 -13.72
N ALA A 418 33.40 18.29 -13.82
CA ALA A 418 34.21 18.64 -14.99
C ALA A 418 35.31 17.61 -15.31
N THR A 419 35.75 16.84 -14.32
CA THR A 419 36.76 15.79 -14.48
C THR A 419 36.14 14.40 -14.29
N ASP A 420 36.73 13.39 -14.95
CA ASP A 420 36.20 12.01 -14.92
C ASP A 420 36.17 11.41 -13.52
N ASP A 421 37.15 11.69 -12.66
CA ASP A 421 37.13 11.29 -11.25
C ASP A 421 35.88 11.84 -10.55
N LYS A 422 35.57 13.12 -10.73
CA LYS A 422 34.42 13.75 -10.07
C LYS A 422 33.08 13.33 -10.64
N LEU A 423 32.99 13.14 -11.95
CA LEU A 423 31.79 12.62 -12.59
C LEU A 423 31.47 11.21 -12.09
N VAL A 424 32.46 10.34 -12.04
CA VAL A 424 32.27 8.97 -11.54
C VAL A 424 31.99 8.97 -10.03
N GLU A 425 32.47 9.96 -9.27
CA GLU A 425 32.15 10.12 -7.84
C GLU A 425 30.67 10.31 -7.63
N MET A 426 30.11 11.25 -8.38
CA MET A 426 28.69 11.54 -8.39
C MET A 426 27.88 10.32 -8.84
N ILE A 427 28.29 9.62 -9.90
CA ILE A 427 27.60 8.42 -10.39
C ILE A 427 27.61 7.31 -9.32
N MET A 428 28.76 7.05 -8.69
CA MET A 428 28.88 6.02 -7.66
C MET A 428 28.04 6.33 -6.43
N LYS A 429 28.01 7.60 -6.00
CA LYS A 429 27.11 8.05 -4.93
C LYS A 429 25.64 7.89 -5.33
N ALA A 430 25.28 8.26 -6.55
CA ALA A 430 23.91 8.09 -7.05
C ALA A 430 23.50 6.61 -7.19
N LYS A 431 24.45 5.68 -7.34
CA LYS A 431 24.18 4.22 -7.33
C LYS A 431 23.80 3.69 -5.95
N THR A 432 24.15 4.37 -4.86
CA THR A 432 23.78 3.93 -3.50
C THR A 432 22.37 4.36 -3.10
N GLU A 433 21.78 5.32 -3.80
CA GLU A 433 20.44 5.86 -3.52
C GLU A 433 19.37 5.16 -4.39
N ALA A 434 18.30 4.69 -3.76
CA ALA A 434 17.26 3.91 -4.45
C ALA A 434 16.61 4.68 -5.62
N SER A 435 16.33 5.98 -5.42
CA SER A 435 15.67 6.85 -6.40
C SER A 435 16.52 7.13 -7.65
N THR A 436 17.85 7.11 -7.54
CA THR A 436 18.77 7.46 -8.65
C THR A 436 19.56 6.27 -9.19
N SER A 437 19.55 5.12 -8.50
CA SER A 437 20.35 3.94 -8.83
C SER A 437 20.23 3.46 -10.28
N SER A 438 19.01 3.44 -10.83
CA SER A 438 18.73 3.01 -12.20
C SER A 438 19.39 3.94 -13.25
N ILE A 439 19.18 5.25 -13.11
CA ILE A 439 19.78 6.24 -14.01
C ILE A 439 21.31 6.24 -13.86
N ALA A 440 21.81 6.15 -12.63
CA ALA A 440 23.24 6.12 -12.35
C ALA A 440 23.94 4.90 -12.97
N GLY A 441 23.32 3.72 -12.92
CA GLY A 441 23.86 2.51 -13.58
C GLY A 441 23.92 2.66 -15.11
N LYS A 442 22.92 3.30 -15.73
CA LYS A 442 22.94 3.57 -17.17
C LYS A 442 23.96 4.65 -17.55
N LEU A 443 24.15 5.67 -16.71
CA LEU A 443 25.21 6.68 -16.89
C LEU A 443 26.61 6.08 -16.77
N GLU A 444 26.83 5.20 -15.79
CA GLU A 444 28.08 4.44 -15.68
C GLU A 444 28.34 3.64 -16.95
N ALA A 445 27.37 2.85 -17.41
CA ALA A 445 27.50 2.07 -18.64
C ALA A 445 27.84 2.95 -19.86
N ALA A 446 27.18 4.09 -20.00
CA ALA A 446 27.47 5.05 -21.06
C ALA A 446 28.87 5.68 -20.93
N GLN A 447 29.34 5.93 -19.71
CA GLN A 447 30.69 6.45 -19.47
C GLN A 447 31.76 5.40 -19.82
N LEU A 448 31.51 4.12 -19.52
CA LEU A 448 32.38 3.02 -19.94
C LEU A 448 32.46 2.92 -21.47
N GLU A 449 31.31 2.98 -22.16
CA GLU A 449 31.25 2.96 -23.63
C GLU A 449 31.98 4.17 -24.25
N LYS A 450 31.87 5.34 -23.61
CA LYS A 450 32.58 6.53 -24.05
C LYS A 450 34.09 6.35 -23.97
N TRP A 451 34.62 5.82 -22.87
CA TRP A 451 36.05 5.52 -22.77
C TRP A 451 36.51 4.48 -23.81
N LEU A 452 35.67 3.51 -24.15
CA LEU A 452 35.97 2.53 -25.21
C LEU A 452 36.01 3.18 -26.60
N SER A 453 35.03 4.03 -26.92
CA SER A 453 34.97 4.71 -28.23
C SER A 453 36.10 5.72 -28.41
N GLU A 454 36.54 6.36 -27.33
CA GLU A 454 37.73 7.22 -27.27
C GLU A 454 39.04 6.42 -27.28
N LYS A 455 38.99 5.07 -27.33
CA LYS A 455 40.13 4.16 -27.29
C LYS A 455 41.06 4.41 -26.09
N GLN A 456 40.48 4.78 -24.95
CA GLN A 456 41.24 4.90 -23.72
C GLN A 456 41.89 3.56 -23.39
N THR A 457 43.04 3.61 -22.74
CA THR A 457 43.68 2.41 -22.21
C THR A 457 43.28 2.21 -20.75
N ALA A 458 43.40 0.99 -20.24
CA ALA A 458 43.21 0.73 -18.81
C ALA A 458 44.07 1.66 -17.93
N ALA A 459 45.33 1.91 -18.31
CA ALA A 459 46.21 2.85 -17.62
C ALA A 459 45.78 4.31 -17.77
N GLY A 460 45.22 4.69 -18.93
CA GLY A 460 44.67 6.01 -19.19
C GLY A 460 43.49 6.32 -18.27
N VAL A 461 42.49 5.42 -18.23
CA VAL A 461 41.33 5.59 -17.34
C VAL A 461 41.74 5.57 -15.87
N PHE A 462 42.71 4.75 -15.48
CA PHE A 462 43.26 4.74 -14.12
C PHE A 462 43.78 6.13 -13.68
N LYS A 463 44.47 6.84 -14.60
CA LYS A 463 44.95 8.21 -14.38
C LYS A 463 43.82 9.23 -14.40
N LEU A 464 42.85 9.11 -15.33
CA LEU A 464 41.68 9.99 -15.39
C LEU A 464 40.85 9.97 -14.10
N LEU A 465 40.80 8.80 -13.44
CA LEU A 465 40.13 8.61 -12.15
C LEU A 465 41.02 8.93 -10.94
N LYS A 466 42.22 9.48 -11.15
CA LYS A 466 43.19 9.86 -10.10
C LYS A 466 43.53 8.74 -9.12
N LEU A 467 43.54 7.50 -9.59
CA LEU A 467 43.82 6.32 -8.76
C LEU A 467 45.33 6.09 -8.51
N THR A 468 46.20 6.95 -9.04
CA THR A 468 47.66 6.77 -9.03
C THR A 468 48.32 6.98 -7.67
N ASP A 469 47.74 7.85 -6.83
CA ASP A 469 48.38 8.34 -5.60
C ASP A 469 47.76 7.74 -4.32
N GLU A 470 46.94 6.71 -4.46
CA GLU A 470 46.11 6.18 -3.37
C GLU A 470 46.84 5.24 -2.41
N GLY A 471 48.05 4.80 -2.77
CA GLY A 471 48.86 3.90 -1.94
C GLY A 471 48.09 2.64 -1.53
N THR A 472 48.14 2.26 -0.25
CA THR A 472 47.43 1.08 0.25
C THR A 472 45.91 1.25 0.36
N PHE A 473 45.39 2.48 0.20
CA PHE A 473 43.97 2.81 0.33
C PHE A 473 43.21 2.83 -1.00
N LEU A 474 43.84 2.41 -2.10
CA LEU A 474 43.21 2.34 -3.42
C LEU A 474 41.87 1.61 -3.40
N SER A 475 41.80 0.50 -2.67
CA SER A 475 40.60 -0.33 -2.48
C SER A 475 39.43 0.39 -1.79
N TRP A 476 39.67 1.55 -1.17
CA TRP A 476 38.64 2.35 -0.50
C TRP A 476 37.98 3.38 -1.43
N ARG A 477 38.49 3.53 -2.67
CA ARG A 477 37.95 4.49 -3.63
C ARG A 477 36.81 3.87 -4.43
N SER A 478 35.64 4.51 -4.38
CA SER A 478 34.45 4.10 -5.14
C SER A 478 34.71 4.01 -6.64
N HIS A 479 35.51 4.91 -7.20
CA HIS A 479 35.90 4.92 -8.62
C HIS A 479 36.76 3.72 -9.03
N LEU A 480 37.43 3.02 -8.11
CA LEU A 480 38.18 1.80 -8.43
C LEU A 480 37.25 0.75 -9.04
N ARG A 481 36.00 0.71 -8.58
CA ARG A 481 34.99 -0.20 -9.11
C ARG A 481 34.68 0.11 -10.58
N ALA A 482 34.41 1.37 -10.91
CA ALA A 482 34.22 1.81 -12.30
C ALA A 482 35.43 1.48 -13.17
N TRP A 483 36.64 1.65 -12.65
CA TRP A 483 37.86 1.28 -13.37
C TRP A 483 37.94 -0.24 -13.63
N VAL A 484 37.65 -1.07 -12.63
CA VAL A 484 37.65 -2.54 -12.82
C VAL A 484 36.55 -2.97 -13.79
N ASP A 485 35.38 -2.37 -13.73
CA ASP A 485 34.28 -2.62 -14.67
C ASP A 485 34.68 -2.22 -16.09
N TYR A 486 35.35 -1.07 -16.24
CA TYR A 486 35.93 -0.64 -17.51
C TYR A 486 36.94 -1.66 -18.05
N VAL A 487 37.92 -2.10 -17.26
CA VAL A 487 38.94 -3.06 -17.70
C VAL A 487 38.31 -4.41 -18.06
N THR A 488 37.32 -4.84 -17.29
CA THR A 488 36.56 -6.07 -17.57
C THR A 488 35.80 -5.95 -18.90
N LYS A 489 35.29 -4.77 -19.23
CA LYS A 489 34.62 -4.51 -20.50
C LYS A 489 35.60 -4.37 -21.67
N LEU A 490 36.76 -3.76 -21.44
CA LEU A 490 37.83 -3.55 -22.42
C LEU A 490 38.43 -4.88 -22.90
N ASP A 491 38.71 -5.79 -21.96
CA ASP A 491 39.21 -7.14 -22.27
C ASP A 491 38.70 -8.14 -21.22
N ALA A 492 37.52 -8.71 -21.44
CA ALA A 492 36.92 -9.66 -20.51
C ALA A 492 37.77 -10.92 -20.28
N LYS A 493 38.57 -11.34 -21.26
CA LYS A 493 39.37 -12.57 -21.18
C LYS A 493 40.65 -12.37 -20.38
N ASN A 494 41.31 -11.22 -20.56
CA ASN A 494 42.59 -10.92 -19.92
C ASN A 494 42.50 -9.81 -18.87
N SER A 495 41.29 -9.46 -18.41
CA SER A 495 41.07 -8.34 -17.48
C SER A 495 41.95 -8.40 -16.23
N ASP A 496 42.14 -9.59 -15.65
CA ASP A 496 43.00 -9.78 -14.48
C ASP A 496 44.48 -9.42 -14.77
N ASP A 497 45.01 -9.83 -15.93
CA ASP A 497 46.38 -9.52 -16.36
C ASP A 497 46.54 -8.03 -16.68
N VAL A 498 45.53 -7.43 -17.33
CA VAL A 498 45.51 -6.00 -17.61
C VAL A 498 45.51 -5.21 -16.30
N ILE A 499 44.67 -5.57 -15.34
CA ILE A 499 44.63 -4.96 -14.00
C ILE A 499 46.03 -5.02 -13.36
N LEU A 500 46.66 -6.20 -13.34
CA LEU A 500 48.00 -6.37 -12.78
C LEU A 500 49.05 -5.51 -13.49
N SER A 501 48.99 -5.42 -14.83
CA SER A 501 49.93 -4.62 -15.61
C SER A 501 49.85 -3.13 -15.28
N VAL A 502 48.64 -2.61 -15.00
CA VAL A 502 48.42 -1.21 -14.63
C VAL A 502 48.85 -0.94 -13.19
N LEU A 503 48.66 -1.88 -12.27
CA LEU A 503 49.05 -1.74 -10.86
C LEU A 503 50.57 -1.87 -10.64
N LYS A 504 51.27 -2.67 -11.45
CA LYS A 504 52.70 -2.99 -11.31
C LYS A 504 53.63 -1.77 -11.09
N PRO A 505 53.48 -0.64 -11.79
CA PRO A 505 54.31 0.54 -11.56
C PRO A 505 54.10 1.21 -10.20
N TYR A 506 52.91 1.11 -9.62
CA TYR A 506 52.55 1.74 -8.35
C TYR A 506 52.83 0.82 -7.15
N TYR A 507 52.70 -0.49 -7.35
CA TYR A 507 52.97 -1.53 -6.34
C TYR A 507 54.19 -2.35 -6.73
N THR A 508 55.36 -1.74 -6.57
CA THR A 508 56.65 -2.27 -7.07
C THR A 508 57.13 -3.56 -6.41
N THR A 509 56.51 -3.98 -5.31
CA THR A 509 56.82 -5.25 -4.61
C THR A 509 55.55 -6.04 -4.34
N ASP A 510 55.67 -7.37 -4.30
CA ASP A 510 54.57 -8.26 -3.94
C ASP A 510 54.03 -7.96 -2.52
N THR A 511 54.88 -7.50 -1.59
CA THR A 511 54.47 -7.01 -0.26
C THR A 511 53.55 -5.79 -0.35
N LYS A 512 53.89 -4.79 -1.19
CA LYS A 512 53.04 -3.61 -1.37
C LYS A 512 51.71 -3.98 -2.03
N LEU A 513 51.74 -4.84 -3.04
CA LEU A 513 50.53 -5.32 -3.71
C LEU A 513 49.64 -6.12 -2.75
N ALA A 514 50.22 -7.03 -1.96
CA ALA A 514 49.51 -7.74 -0.91
C ALA A 514 48.88 -6.76 0.09
N SER A 515 49.65 -5.79 0.60
CA SER A 515 49.16 -4.83 1.58
C SER A 515 47.96 -4.01 1.08
N MET A 516 47.90 -3.67 -0.21
CA MET A 516 46.76 -2.98 -0.83
C MET A 516 45.48 -3.84 -0.78
N VAL A 517 45.57 -5.12 -1.16
CA VAL A 517 44.43 -6.05 -1.12
C VAL A 517 43.97 -6.30 0.31
N LEU A 518 44.94 -6.53 1.20
CA LEU A 518 44.72 -6.85 2.60
C LEU A 518 44.10 -5.69 3.39
N THR A 519 44.47 -4.44 3.08
CA THR A 519 43.88 -3.22 3.66
C THR A 519 42.44 -3.00 3.18
N GLY A 520 42.07 -3.51 2.00
CA GLY A 520 40.71 -3.38 1.43
C GLY A 520 39.64 -4.26 2.09
N ARG A 521 40.05 -5.37 2.72
CA ARG A 521 39.15 -6.38 3.31
C ARG A 521 38.24 -5.86 4.43
N SER A 522 38.43 -4.64 4.94
CA SER A 522 37.56 -4.07 5.99
C SER A 522 36.30 -3.38 5.48
N MET A 523 36.10 -3.22 4.16
CA MET A 523 35.02 -2.35 3.64
C MET A 523 34.25 -2.89 2.42
N SER A 524 34.86 -3.71 1.55
CA SER A 524 34.23 -4.21 0.32
C SER A 524 34.63 -5.66 0.06
N ASP A 525 33.74 -6.61 0.38
CA ASP A 525 34.04 -8.04 0.28
C ASP A 525 34.29 -8.49 -1.17
N ASP A 526 33.54 -7.96 -2.14
CA ASP A 526 33.63 -8.38 -3.54
C ASP A 526 34.92 -7.96 -4.26
N MET A 527 35.31 -6.69 -4.16
CA MET A 527 36.52 -6.15 -4.77
C MET A 527 37.75 -6.73 -4.09
N SER A 528 37.73 -6.87 -2.77
CA SER A 528 38.81 -7.49 -2.02
C SER A 528 38.99 -8.95 -2.43
N ALA A 529 37.91 -9.72 -2.56
CA ALA A 529 37.96 -11.10 -3.03
C ALA A 529 38.45 -11.21 -4.49
N LYS A 530 38.04 -10.29 -5.38
CA LYS A 530 38.53 -10.24 -6.76
C LYS A 530 40.03 -10.00 -6.80
N PHE A 531 40.52 -8.96 -6.12
CA PHE A 531 41.95 -8.67 -6.08
C PHE A 531 42.76 -9.77 -5.39
N GLU A 532 42.23 -10.39 -4.33
CA GLU A 532 42.87 -11.54 -3.70
C GLU A 532 43.03 -12.71 -4.67
N LYS A 533 41.98 -13.05 -5.41
CA LYS A 533 42.05 -14.09 -6.44
C LYS A 533 43.12 -13.75 -7.49
N ILE A 534 43.16 -12.50 -7.95
CA ILE A 534 44.13 -12.02 -8.94
C ILE A 534 45.57 -12.20 -8.42
N ILE A 535 45.88 -11.73 -7.21
CA ILE A 535 47.25 -11.83 -6.67
C ILE A 535 47.66 -13.28 -6.38
N LEU A 536 46.73 -14.12 -5.89
CA LEU A 536 47.01 -15.54 -5.65
C LEU A 536 47.33 -16.26 -6.97
N ASN A 537 46.57 -15.99 -8.03
CA ASN A 537 46.81 -16.58 -9.35
C ASN A 537 48.13 -16.08 -9.95
N LYS A 538 48.46 -14.79 -9.77
CA LYS A 538 49.77 -14.24 -10.14
C LYS A 538 50.90 -15.01 -9.46
N TRP A 539 50.86 -15.15 -8.14
CA TRP A 539 51.90 -15.85 -7.38
C TRP A 539 52.03 -17.31 -7.77
N LEU A 540 50.91 -17.99 -8.05
CA LEU A 540 50.91 -19.36 -8.58
C LEU A 540 51.57 -19.44 -9.96
N GLY A 541 51.23 -18.54 -10.88
CA GLY A 541 51.82 -18.49 -12.22
C GLY A 541 53.32 -18.19 -12.19
N GLU A 542 53.75 -17.32 -11.26
CA GLU A 542 55.16 -16.99 -11.00
C GLU A 542 55.89 -18.06 -10.15
N LYS A 543 55.19 -19.13 -9.73
CA LYS A 543 55.73 -20.23 -8.92
C LYS A 543 56.36 -19.76 -7.59
N LYS A 544 55.76 -18.76 -6.94
CA LYS A 544 56.19 -18.28 -5.62
C LYS A 544 56.08 -19.40 -4.58
N SER A 545 57.09 -19.53 -3.73
CA SER A 545 57.09 -20.53 -2.66
C SER A 545 56.16 -20.13 -1.51
N ALA A 546 55.88 -21.09 -0.62
CA ALA A 546 55.18 -20.81 0.63
C ALA A 546 55.95 -19.80 1.50
N ASP A 547 57.30 -19.83 1.47
CA ASP A 547 58.16 -18.86 2.13
C ASP A 547 57.98 -17.44 1.57
N ASP A 548 57.95 -17.29 0.24
CA ASP A 548 57.80 -15.98 -0.42
C ASP A 548 56.47 -15.33 -0.04
N VAL A 549 55.38 -16.10 -0.12
CA VAL A 549 54.04 -15.57 0.21
C VAL A 549 53.90 -15.30 1.71
N PHE A 550 54.56 -16.08 2.58
CA PHE A 550 54.67 -15.74 3.99
C PHE A 550 55.35 -14.37 4.17
N ASP A 551 56.45 -14.14 3.45
CA ASP A 551 57.16 -12.86 3.50
C ASP A 551 56.31 -11.68 3.00
N PHE A 552 55.43 -11.91 2.03
CA PHE A 552 54.55 -10.88 1.48
C PHE A 552 53.40 -10.50 2.42
N VAL A 553 52.84 -11.46 3.17
CA VAL A 553 51.57 -11.26 3.90
C VAL A 553 51.66 -11.35 5.42
N LEU A 554 52.68 -12.02 5.98
CA LEU A 554 52.76 -12.34 7.42
C LEU A 554 54.04 -11.90 8.11
N LYS A 555 55.12 -11.58 7.38
CA LYS A 555 56.43 -11.22 7.97
C LYS A 555 56.35 -10.15 9.04
N GLU A 556 55.61 -9.08 8.78
CA GLU A 556 55.47 -7.95 9.71
C GLU A 556 54.68 -8.30 10.98
N SER A 557 53.94 -9.42 10.97
CA SER A 557 53.19 -9.88 12.14
C SER A 557 54.06 -10.60 13.19
N ARG A 558 55.32 -10.93 12.86
CA ARG A 558 56.28 -11.60 13.78
C ARG A 558 55.65 -12.80 14.52
N ASP A 559 55.81 -12.87 15.83
CA ASP A 559 55.24 -13.87 16.75
C ASP A 559 53.69 -13.92 16.73
N GLN A 560 53.05 -12.88 16.20
CA GLN A 560 51.60 -12.81 16.02
C GLN A 560 51.15 -13.29 14.63
N ALA A 561 52.02 -13.89 13.82
CA ALA A 561 51.68 -14.34 12.46
C ALA A 561 50.45 -15.27 12.40
N LEU A 562 50.29 -16.18 13.36
CA LEU A 562 49.12 -17.07 13.45
C LEU A 562 47.87 -16.39 14.02
N GLN A 563 47.97 -15.15 14.50
CA GLN A 563 46.83 -14.35 14.93
C GLN A 563 46.46 -13.28 13.90
N SER A 564 47.32 -13.08 12.91
CA SER A 564 47.15 -12.08 11.86
C SER A 564 45.82 -12.26 11.13
N ARG A 565 45.16 -11.14 10.83
CA ARG A 565 43.99 -11.11 9.94
C ARG A 565 44.32 -11.50 8.49
N TYR A 566 45.61 -11.66 8.16
CA TYR A 566 46.10 -12.03 6.84
C TYR A 566 46.51 -13.50 6.72
N LEU A 567 46.42 -14.26 7.81
CA LEU A 567 46.76 -15.68 7.87
C LEU A 567 46.03 -16.51 6.82
N ASP A 568 44.72 -16.26 6.65
CA ASP A 568 43.88 -17.04 5.76
C ASP A 568 44.35 -16.94 4.30
N THR A 569 44.95 -15.82 3.89
CA THR A 569 45.51 -15.64 2.54
C THR A 569 46.69 -16.59 2.33
N TRP A 570 47.60 -16.65 3.31
CA TRP A 570 48.76 -17.53 3.24
C TRP A 570 48.35 -18.99 3.30
N VAL A 571 47.48 -19.35 4.25
CA VAL A 571 46.95 -20.72 4.39
C VAL A 571 46.28 -21.18 3.09
N SER A 572 45.42 -20.33 2.50
CA SER A 572 44.76 -20.61 1.23
C SER A 572 45.75 -20.79 0.08
N TYR A 573 46.81 -19.97 0.04
CA TYR A 573 47.85 -20.10 -0.97
C TYR A 573 48.60 -21.42 -0.84
N VAL A 574 49.08 -21.76 0.36
CA VAL A 574 49.84 -22.99 0.59
C VAL A 574 49.01 -24.23 0.25
N LYS A 575 47.72 -24.27 0.61
CA LYS A 575 46.81 -25.35 0.21
C LYS A 575 46.63 -25.50 -1.31
N LYS A 576 46.84 -24.43 -2.09
CA LYS A 576 46.81 -24.48 -3.57
C LYS A 576 48.11 -25.01 -4.16
N VAL A 577 49.25 -24.65 -3.55
CA VAL A 577 50.59 -25.06 -4.01
C VAL A 577 50.90 -26.51 -3.59
N ASP A 578 50.53 -26.88 -2.38
CA ASP A 578 50.73 -28.22 -1.81
C ASP A 578 49.39 -28.84 -1.43
N LYS A 579 48.94 -29.80 -2.25
CA LYS A 579 47.68 -30.50 -2.05
C LYS A 579 47.82 -31.76 -1.19
N GLU A 580 49.05 -32.25 -1.01
CA GLU A 580 49.33 -33.52 -0.36
C GLU A 580 49.64 -33.31 1.13
N GLU A 581 50.54 -32.38 1.45
CA GLU A 581 51.00 -32.12 2.81
C GLU A 581 51.04 -30.61 3.18
N PRO A 582 49.96 -29.84 2.96
CA PRO A 582 49.99 -28.38 3.16
C PRO A 582 50.38 -27.95 4.57
N TYR A 583 49.94 -28.68 5.60
CA TYR A 583 50.24 -28.35 7.00
C TYR A 583 51.72 -28.57 7.33
N LYS A 584 52.35 -29.61 6.76
CA LYS A 584 53.78 -29.85 6.90
C LYS A 584 54.56 -28.71 6.25
N THR A 585 54.16 -28.29 5.06
CA THR A 585 54.79 -27.16 4.35
C THR A 585 54.63 -25.86 5.14
N MET A 586 53.45 -25.57 5.70
CA MET A 586 53.25 -24.44 6.62
C MET A 586 54.16 -24.54 7.85
N PHE A 587 54.22 -25.72 8.49
CA PHE A 587 55.05 -25.94 9.67
C PHE A 587 56.54 -25.71 9.38
N LEU A 588 57.05 -26.22 8.25
CA LEU A 588 58.45 -26.02 7.85
C LEU A 588 58.79 -24.53 7.62
N VAL A 589 57.87 -23.77 7.02
CA VAL A 589 58.05 -22.31 6.84
C VAL A 589 58.12 -21.60 8.19
N LEU A 590 57.26 -21.98 9.14
CA LEU A 590 57.28 -21.41 10.50
C LEU A 590 58.54 -21.81 11.27
N GLN A 591 58.92 -23.09 11.22
CA GLN A 591 60.11 -23.64 11.88
C GLN A 591 61.41 -22.98 11.42
N LYS A 592 61.47 -22.53 10.16
CA LYS A 592 62.62 -21.81 9.62
C LYS A 592 62.73 -20.36 10.14
N ARG A 593 61.64 -19.78 10.65
CA ARG A 593 61.53 -18.34 10.94
C ARG A 593 61.47 -18.00 12.43
N PHE A 594 60.97 -18.93 13.24
CA PHE A 594 60.78 -18.76 14.68
C PHE A 594 61.61 -19.78 15.42
N ASP A 595 62.16 -19.40 16.58
CA ASP A 595 62.86 -20.36 17.42
C ASP A 595 61.89 -21.39 18.01
N GLU A 596 62.42 -22.48 18.56
CA GLU A 596 61.60 -23.60 19.03
C GLU A 596 60.65 -23.21 20.18
N THR A 597 61.07 -22.30 21.06
CA THR A 597 60.27 -21.85 22.20
C THR A 597 59.15 -20.92 21.74
N GLU A 598 59.48 -19.96 20.88
CA GLU A 598 58.54 -19.03 20.27
C GLU A 598 57.50 -19.78 19.42
N LEU A 599 57.94 -20.69 18.55
CA LEU A 599 57.05 -21.48 17.72
C LEU A 599 56.09 -22.33 18.55
N LYS A 600 56.57 -23.01 19.60
CA LYS A 600 55.69 -23.77 20.51
C LYS A 600 54.60 -22.87 21.11
N TYR A 601 54.98 -21.70 21.59
CA TYR A 601 54.03 -20.73 22.15
C TYR A 601 52.99 -20.30 21.10
N MET A 602 53.43 -19.93 19.89
CA MET A 602 52.56 -19.53 18.78
C MET A 602 51.55 -20.62 18.42
N LEU A 603 52.01 -21.87 18.31
CA LEU A 603 51.18 -23.02 17.95
C LEU A 603 50.14 -23.34 19.04
N SER A 604 50.53 -23.31 20.31
CA SER A 604 49.61 -23.48 21.44
C SER A 604 48.56 -22.39 21.49
N HIS A 605 48.94 -21.12 21.32
CA HIS A 605 47.98 -20.01 21.28
C HIS A 605 47.01 -20.13 20.10
N ALA A 606 47.51 -20.55 18.93
CA ALA A 606 46.65 -20.78 17.77
C ALA A 606 45.64 -21.91 18.03
N ALA A 607 46.03 -22.97 18.74
CA ALA A 607 45.17 -24.09 19.10
C ALA A 607 44.11 -23.74 20.16
N GLU A 608 44.37 -22.76 21.03
CA GLU A 608 43.41 -22.27 22.04
C GLU A 608 42.43 -21.22 21.49
N SER A 609 42.76 -20.59 20.36
CA SER A 609 41.91 -19.59 19.70
C SER A 609 40.88 -20.25 18.79
N SER A 610 39.60 -19.97 19.02
CA SER A 610 38.49 -20.55 18.23
C SER A 610 38.59 -20.30 16.72
N ARG A 611 39.22 -19.19 16.28
CA ARG A 611 39.41 -18.88 14.85
C ARG A 611 40.44 -19.81 14.20
N THR A 612 41.44 -20.24 14.96
CA THR A 612 42.65 -20.90 14.45
C THR A 612 42.86 -22.29 15.03
N GLU A 613 41.94 -22.77 15.84
CA GLU A 613 42.03 -24.02 16.61
C GLU A 613 42.46 -25.19 15.72
N GLU A 614 41.73 -25.44 14.61
CA GLU A 614 42.07 -26.55 13.71
C GLU A 614 43.48 -26.39 13.15
N LEU A 615 43.84 -25.20 12.64
CA LEU A 615 45.16 -24.96 12.08
C LEU A 615 46.26 -25.14 13.14
N GLY A 616 46.05 -24.60 14.33
CA GLY A 616 46.96 -24.72 15.47
C GLY A 616 47.23 -26.18 15.80
N TRP A 617 46.18 -26.97 15.98
CA TRP A 617 46.32 -28.40 16.27
C TRP A 617 46.97 -29.20 15.13
N ARG A 618 46.67 -28.88 13.87
CA ARG A 618 47.35 -29.51 12.71
C ARG A 618 48.85 -29.22 12.72
N LEU A 619 49.24 -27.98 12.99
CA LEU A 619 50.64 -27.57 13.05
C LEU A 619 51.35 -28.15 14.29
N ILE A 620 50.68 -28.27 15.43
CA ILE A 620 51.18 -28.98 16.61
C ILE A 620 51.47 -30.45 16.27
N GLN A 621 50.59 -31.10 15.50
CA GLN A 621 50.81 -32.46 15.05
C GLN A 621 52.07 -32.58 14.16
N GLU A 622 52.27 -31.63 13.22
CA GLU A 622 53.50 -31.60 12.41
C GLU A 622 54.76 -31.38 13.26
N MET A 623 54.66 -30.55 14.30
CA MET A 623 55.74 -30.36 15.27
C MET A 623 56.10 -31.66 15.98
N TRP A 624 55.10 -32.41 16.47
CA TRP A 624 55.30 -33.72 17.09
C TRP A 624 55.91 -34.73 16.13
N LEU A 625 55.48 -34.75 14.87
CA LEU A 625 56.02 -35.64 13.85
C LEU A 625 57.49 -35.31 13.53
N SER A 626 57.83 -34.02 13.41
CA SER A 626 59.20 -33.54 13.21
C SER A 626 60.11 -33.92 14.37
N GLY A 627 59.63 -33.77 15.61
CA GLY A 627 60.33 -34.19 16.83
C GLY A 627 60.32 -35.70 17.11
N LYS A 628 59.67 -36.51 16.26
CA LYS A 628 59.46 -37.95 16.47
C LYS A 628 58.84 -38.29 17.84
N GLU A 629 57.93 -37.44 18.31
CA GLU A 629 57.26 -37.60 19.61
C GLU A 629 56.53 -38.95 19.65
N SER A 630 56.73 -39.68 20.74
CA SER A 630 56.26 -41.06 20.86
C SER A 630 54.74 -41.15 20.90
N ALA A 631 54.18 -42.29 20.46
CA ALA A 631 52.75 -42.55 20.53
C ALA A 631 52.19 -42.37 21.96
N GLN A 632 52.93 -42.81 22.97
CA GLN A 632 52.54 -42.67 24.38
C GLN A 632 52.51 -41.20 24.81
N ASN A 633 53.54 -40.42 24.47
CA ASN A 633 53.63 -39.02 24.88
C ASN A 633 52.53 -38.17 24.23
N VAL A 634 52.25 -38.36 22.94
CA VAL A 634 51.14 -37.67 22.26
C VAL A 634 49.79 -38.06 22.88
N PHE A 635 49.62 -39.33 23.26
CA PHE A 635 48.40 -39.79 23.94
C PHE A 635 48.15 -39.03 25.25
N SER A 636 49.18 -38.85 26.08
CA SER A 636 49.09 -38.07 27.32
C SER A 636 48.97 -36.55 27.09
N ARG A 637 49.62 -36.00 26.05
CA ARG A 637 49.49 -34.57 25.68
C ARG A 637 48.08 -34.20 25.24
N LEU A 638 47.37 -35.13 24.58
CA LEU A 638 45.96 -35.00 24.22
C LEU A 638 45.02 -35.40 25.38
N HIS A 639 45.55 -35.66 26.58
CA HIS A 639 44.81 -36.07 27.78
C HIS A 639 43.97 -37.34 27.62
N LEU A 640 44.25 -38.16 26.61
CA LEU A 640 43.53 -39.42 26.33
C LEU A 640 43.82 -40.51 27.37
N ASP A 641 44.82 -40.31 28.21
CA ASP A 641 45.10 -41.13 29.39
C ASP A 641 44.14 -40.88 30.57
N ARG A 642 43.36 -39.79 30.53
CA ARG A 642 42.46 -39.38 31.64
C ARG A 642 40.96 -39.61 31.36
N VAL A 643 40.59 -39.92 30.12
CA VAL A 643 39.19 -40.00 29.66
C VAL A 643 38.49 -41.34 29.96
N GLY A 644 39.26 -42.35 30.35
CA GLY A 644 38.75 -43.66 30.76
C GLY A 644 37.88 -44.35 29.71
N SER A 645 36.73 -44.90 30.13
CA SER A 645 35.85 -45.69 29.26
C SER A 645 35.24 -44.92 28.08
N THR A 646 35.35 -43.58 28.07
CA THR A 646 34.86 -42.71 27.00
C THR A 646 35.88 -42.46 25.88
N LEU A 647 37.07 -43.07 25.94
CA LEU A 647 38.17 -42.84 25.00
C LEU A 647 37.76 -42.80 23.52
N PHE A 648 36.99 -43.79 23.06
CA PHE A 648 36.58 -43.91 21.66
C PHE A 648 35.57 -42.83 21.23
N LYS A 649 35.03 -42.05 22.17
CA LYS A 649 34.15 -40.91 21.90
C LYS A 649 34.89 -39.57 21.89
N GLN A 650 36.19 -39.57 22.19
CA GLN A 650 36.97 -38.34 22.26
C GLN A 650 37.37 -37.87 20.86
N PRO A 651 37.13 -36.60 20.49
CA PRO A 651 37.48 -36.07 19.19
C PRO A 651 38.99 -36.14 18.91
N ASP A 652 39.83 -35.96 19.93
CA ASP A 652 41.29 -35.97 19.83
C ASP A 652 41.90 -37.34 19.52
N LEU A 653 41.12 -38.41 19.71
CA LEU A 653 41.58 -39.77 19.40
C LEU A 653 41.93 -39.90 17.90
N ALA A 654 41.19 -39.22 17.02
CA ALA A 654 41.47 -39.22 15.59
C ALA A 654 42.84 -38.60 15.27
N MET A 655 43.22 -37.53 15.98
CA MET A 655 44.52 -36.88 15.84
C MET A 655 45.65 -37.79 16.30
N TRP A 656 45.47 -38.48 17.42
CA TRP A 656 46.44 -39.46 17.91
C TRP A 656 46.62 -40.62 16.93
N ILE A 657 45.53 -41.20 16.42
CA ILE A 657 45.58 -42.28 15.42
C ILE A 657 46.33 -41.79 14.17
N SER A 658 46.01 -40.60 13.69
CA SER A 658 46.69 -39.99 12.54
C SER A 658 48.19 -39.81 12.81
N HIS A 659 48.58 -39.31 13.98
CA HIS A 659 49.98 -39.11 14.37
C HIS A 659 50.76 -40.42 14.34
N VAL A 660 50.26 -41.46 15.02
CA VAL A 660 50.95 -42.76 15.11
C VAL A 660 51.04 -43.44 13.73
N THR A 661 50.00 -43.29 12.90
CA THR A 661 50.00 -43.80 11.52
C THR A 661 51.07 -43.10 10.67
N ARG A 662 51.20 -41.78 10.79
CA ARG A 662 52.18 -40.99 10.02
C ARG A 662 53.61 -41.17 10.54
N LEU A 663 53.78 -41.45 11.83
CA LEU A 663 55.08 -41.71 12.45
C LEU A 663 55.68 -43.06 12.05
N ASP A 664 54.85 -44.10 11.95
CA ASP A 664 55.27 -45.45 11.52
C ASP A 664 54.09 -46.26 10.99
N ALA A 665 53.75 -46.05 9.72
CA ALA A 665 52.61 -46.71 9.07
C ALA A 665 52.69 -48.25 9.12
N LYS A 666 53.90 -48.83 9.11
CA LYS A 666 54.09 -50.29 9.11
C LYS A 666 53.75 -50.92 10.45
N ASN A 667 54.02 -50.22 11.55
CA ASN A 667 53.77 -50.74 12.91
C ASN A 667 52.70 -49.94 13.68
N ALA A 668 51.97 -49.05 13.00
CA ALA A 668 51.01 -48.13 13.59
C ALA A 668 50.03 -48.84 14.53
N ASP A 669 49.34 -49.87 14.02
CA ASP A 669 48.33 -50.60 14.79
C ASP A 669 48.93 -51.32 16.01
N LYS A 670 50.16 -51.86 15.91
CA LYS A 670 50.86 -52.50 17.03
C LYS A 670 51.24 -51.49 18.10
N LYS A 671 51.74 -50.31 17.69
CA LYS A 671 52.13 -49.22 18.59
C LYS A 671 50.91 -48.63 19.30
N MET A 672 49.81 -48.42 18.56
CA MET A 672 48.55 -47.96 19.15
C MET A 672 48.04 -48.96 20.19
N LEU A 673 48.02 -50.25 19.85
CA LEU A 673 47.56 -51.29 20.78
C LEU A 673 48.42 -51.35 22.05
N ALA A 674 49.75 -51.23 21.93
CA ALA A 674 50.65 -51.23 23.07
C ALA A 674 50.40 -50.04 24.02
N VAL A 675 50.15 -48.85 23.47
CA VAL A 675 49.77 -47.66 24.26
C VAL A 675 48.44 -47.92 24.98
N LEU A 676 47.41 -48.41 24.28
CA LEU A 676 46.11 -48.72 24.89
C LEU A 676 46.23 -49.77 26.01
N GLN A 677 47.05 -50.80 25.83
CA GLN A 677 47.30 -51.84 26.83
C GLN A 677 48.06 -51.32 28.08
N SER A 678 48.75 -50.18 27.98
CA SER A 678 49.40 -49.55 29.13
C SER A 678 48.41 -48.86 30.09
N PHE A 679 47.21 -48.50 29.61
CA PHE A 679 46.19 -47.79 30.38
C PHE A 679 44.94 -48.63 30.68
N TYR A 680 44.64 -49.64 29.87
CA TYR A 680 43.43 -50.44 29.98
C TYR A 680 43.76 -51.92 30.08
N SER A 681 43.18 -52.60 31.08
CA SER A 681 43.27 -54.06 31.15
C SER A 681 42.62 -54.68 29.91
N LYS A 682 43.10 -55.87 29.51
CA LYS A 682 42.56 -56.61 28.37
C LYS A 682 41.03 -56.70 28.38
N LYS A 683 40.43 -57.00 29.55
CA LYS A 683 38.97 -57.10 29.72
C LYS A 683 38.25 -55.77 29.49
N GLN A 684 38.82 -54.65 29.97
CA GLN A 684 38.27 -53.31 29.75
C GLN A 684 38.37 -52.92 28.28
N LEU A 685 39.53 -53.13 27.65
CA LEU A 685 39.76 -52.76 26.26
C LEU A 685 38.86 -53.56 25.31
N THR A 686 38.67 -54.87 25.52
CA THR A 686 37.71 -55.68 24.74
C THR A 686 36.28 -55.12 24.84
N LYS A 687 35.82 -54.74 26.04
CA LYS A 687 34.49 -54.15 26.21
C LYS A 687 34.36 -52.80 25.49
N MET A 688 35.39 -51.96 25.57
CA MET A 688 35.41 -50.65 24.90
C MET A 688 35.45 -50.79 23.37
N LEU A 689 36.23 -51.72 22.84
CA LEU A 689 36.30 -52.00 21.40
C LEU A 689 34.99 -52.58 20.85
N SER A 690 34.32 -53.47 21.58
CA SER A 690 32.99 -53.96 21.20
C SER A 690 31.98 -52.82 21.13
N ALA A 691 31.95 -51.93 22.13
CA ALA A 691 31.07 -50.76 22.11
C ALA A 691 31.38 -49.81 20.94
N ALA A 692 32.66 -49.60 20.63
CA ALA A 692 33.11 -48.75 19.52
C ALA A 692 32.84 -49.35 18.13
N LYS A 693 32.58 -50.65 18.02
CA LYS A 693 32.20 -51.30 16.74
C LYS A 693 30.73 -51.08 16.35
N GLU A 694 29.89 -50.74 17.31
CA GLU A 694 28.49 -50.40 17.09
C GLU A 694 28.27 -48.93 16.63
N VAL A 695 29.35 -48.16 16.52
CA VAL A 695 29.35 -46.76 16.05
C VAL A 695 30.13 -46.69 14.74
N ASP A 696 29.49 -46.26 13.66
CA ASP A 696 30.04 -46.33 12.30
C ASP A 696 31.38 -45.59 12.17
N GLU A 697 31.54 -44.44 12.83
CA GLU A 697 32.76 -43.61 12.79
C GLU A 697 33.98 -44.32 13.41
N THR A 698 33.78 -45.15 14.44
CA THR A 698 34.87 -45.82 15.17
C THR A 698 35.04 -47.29 14.81
N LYS A 699 34.10 -47.86 14.08
CA LYS A 699 34.03 -49.29 13.75
C LYS A 699 35.27 -49.82 13.07
N ALA A 700 35.79 -49.10 12.08
CA ALA A 700 36.98 -49.52 11.33
C ALA A 700 38.21 -49.61 12.25
N PHE A 701 38.47 -48.56 13.04
CA PHE A 701 39.60 -48.54 13.97
C PHE A 701 39.45 -49.60 15.07
N ALA A 702 38.26 -49.71 15.67
CA ALA A 702 37.99 -50.67 16.73
C ALA A 702 38.14 -52.13 16.25
N THR A 703 37.71 -52.43 15.02
CA THR A 703 37.89 -53.75 14.40
C THR A 703 39.37 -54.06 14.15
N ARG A 704 40.17 -53.09 13.69
CA ARG A 704 41.63 -53.27 13.53
C ARG A 704 42.29 -53.55 14.88
N MET A 705 42.00 -52.73 15.90
CA MET A 705 42.58 -52.87 17.23
C MET A 705 42.20 -54.21 17.89
N GLU A 706 40.94 -54.65 17.75
CA GLU A 706 40.50 -55.94 18.26
C GLU A 706 41.20 -57.10 17.57
N LYS A 707 41.33 -57.07 16.24
CA LYS A 707 42.08 -58.08 15.49
C LYS A 707 43.52 -58.19 16.00
N HIS A 708 44.20 -57.06 16.23
CA HIS A 708 45.55 -57.07 16.78
C HIS A 708 45.61 -57.54 18.25
N LEU A 709 44.59 -57.24 19.06
CA LEU A 709 44.45 -57.71 20.44
C LEU A 709 44.19 -59.24 20.53
N LEU A 710 43.55 -59.81 19.52
CA LEU A 710 43.36 -61.26 19.37
C LEU A 710 44.65 -61.93 18.86
N LEU A 711 45.38 -61.31 17.94
CA LEU A 711 46.64 -61.85 17.40
C LEU A 711 47.78 -61.82 18.43
N SER A 712 47.78 -60.87 19.37
CA SER A 712 48.71 -60.87 20.51
C SER A 712 48.44 -62.00 21.52
N GLN A 713 47.43 -62.87 21.28
CA GLN A 713 47.15 -64.06 22.10
C GLN A 713 47.98 -65.29 21.71
N GLY A 714 48.70 -65.23 20.58
CA GLY A 714 49.41 -66.38 20.00
C GLY A 714 50.94 -66.36 20.12
N LYS A 715 51.52 -65.57 21.03
CA LYS A 715 52.95 -65.60 21.35
C LYS A 715 53.19 -65.55 22.84
#